data_AF-A0A7C4PTW3-F1
#
_entry.id   AF-A0A7C4PTW3-F1
#
_cell.length_a   1.000
_cell.length_b   1.000
_cell.length_c   1.000
_cell.angle_alpha   90.00
_cell.angle_beta   90.00
_cell.angle_gamma   90.00
#
_symmetry.space_group_name_H-M   'P 1'
#
loop_
_entity.id
_entity.type
_entity.pdbx_description
1 polymer ?
#
loop_
_entity_poly.entity_id
_entity_poly.type
_entity_poly.pdbx_seq_one_letter_code
_entity_poly.pdbx_strand_id
1 'polypeptide(L)'
;MRTAVMALLAGLAALSASCGYELDTARHPAARGTLGEEVFRILHKDLLRRAPDKAAALSREGARFAGGIDGLIPEALRSCLQDYLVQTLPLYDDNRIPAFSRAGACLLAELGGDFDLLGALWRARHVSGYGDDRAFMPLVRRWLAFPRLVPLLQTLAGRFLAKDGFDAAFAPSGEDDTYRFLQRELCRRLRAAVPAEPAPTAADRTLVDFLFVEDARLLPAGAEVELAVRTDYRGRARVQADAETGRLPAPFVDTDGDGLADIHPLSGDFVDAEGRAISAPPPLDAAGRPAQSNGRELYRIVRLRQTVLDALLETLPELFVGDGLWDLVRARRVLLGPPAPRADADGLFVGHDPSRAPALHLFHALRALAAYPRLPELLDAAQTLAELAEPELARLLDAVERAGDVADRYPTLALREHHRLLDDVLERVRECAERGHLLDVLRRMSDPNLRRLPRGLADLMRYRDRLSDANLVFDEPTDFSAPDSAYENRSNLQRLLHLIYDTRGAVYRAYIDLFGWFEIDDLLAFYLDSFGGQASIPSWISPFISEFGSSHPTPEEVNRFIAHDHSVLGNPTGNEGRDLKDYNGESLLGFELSGALNSLRPLFADWVARDRGAARSGTAVLSDLLASLHPHFSCRLPNASPACADLALLQPMMLEILDTTDLGDALLSLLAQAADLDTPAGHSVAEELDRFARFLLAPDPNLATLDGASSVLAGDGITPVAPISPFYLLLHGLRALDDARDADPEGDAALGRVGERIDDVFLGVEKTGTLYRFSNRRTWVVALNALRFLAERAEALRAKGTWESELAELESDLVEAVGGRVLPAALGAAEDISSDAGLRSDLVDLLLYLLAPAGAAEGREARRLAAALLQTLENEHLALPLSRRLGALLDPDRAEPVFVPGAGCAAGEAPFAWVSRLLDLAARLSAIDPGGCGAFVTLAGNAASDTPGAQSFVLDDLFSVLEAVQRQDPAQTGELSAGDYAKTLRETADFLLDGDKGLEKFFQMIDRRDGF
;
A
#
# COMPACT_ATOMS: atom_id res chain seq x y z
N MET A 1 103.13 -6.85 -52.68
CA MET A 1 103.37 -7.08 -51.22
C MET A 1 103.39 -5.79 -50.37
N ARG A 2 102.96 -4.63 -50.89
CA ARG A 2 102.68 -3.40 -50.12
C ARG A 2 101.19 -3.02 -50.09
N THR A 3 100.33 -3.82 -50.72
CA THR A 3 98.86 -3.67 -50.75
C THR A 3 98.12 -4.66 -49.84
N ALA A 4 98.79 -5.69 -49.29
CA ALA A 4 98.20 -6.60 -48.30
C ALA A 4 98.39 -6.15 -46.84
N VAL A 5 99.31 -5.19 -46.57
CA VAL A 5 99.57 -4.64 -45.22
C VAL A 5 98.73 -3.39 -44.92
N MET A 6 98.24 -2.68 -45.95
CA MET A 6 97.33 -1.53 -45.77
C MET A 6 95.86 -1.96 -45.52
N ALA A 7 95.43 -3.13 -46.00
CA ALA A 7 94.09 -3.66 -45.68
C ALA A 7 93.99 -4.21 -44.24
N LEU A 8 95.10 -4.69 -43.67
CA LEU A 8 95.15 -5.17 -42.28
C LEU A 8 95.19 -4.01 -41.26
N LEU A 9 95.77 -2.85 -41.62
CA LEU A 9 95.80 -1.67 -40.76
C LEU A 9 94.51 -0.84 -40.80
N ALA A 10 93.75 -0.86 -41.91
CA ALA A 10 92.40 -0.30 -41.94
C ALA A 10 91.37 -1.18 -41.19
N GLY A 11 91.57 -2.51 -41.15
CA GLY A 11 90.76 -3.44 -40.36
C GLY A 11 91.01 -3.37 -38.85
N LEU A 12 92.24 -3.06 -38.41
CA LEU A 12 92.55 -2.92 -36.97
C LEU A 12 92.18 -1.56 -36.38
N ALA A 13 92.05 -0.49 -37.19
CA ALA A 13 91.60 0.82 -36.72
C ALA A 13 90.06 0.90 -36.54
N ALA A 14 89.28 0.02 -37.19
CA ALA A 14 87.83 -0.08 -36.99
C ALA A 14 87.44 -0.93 -35.76
N LEU A 15 88.36 -1.72 -35.20
CA LEU A 15 88.13 -2.55 -34.02
C LEU A 15 88.53 -1.88 -32.69
N SER A 16 89.27 -0.76 -32.73
CA SER A 16 89.65 -0.01 -31.51
C SER A 16 88.73 1.17 -31.16
N ALA A 17 87.60 1.34 -31.86
CA ALA A 17 86.59 2.37 -31.58
C ALA A 17 85.23 1.82 -31.11
N SER A 18 85.15 0.55 -30.67
CA SER A 18 83.90 -0.03 -30.12
C SER A 18 83.98 -0.52 -28.67
N CYS A 19 85.10 -0.32 -27.97
CA CYS A 19 85.22 -0.63 -26.55
C CYS A 19 85.33 0.66 -25.73
N GLY A 20 84.20 1.36 -25.66
CA GLY A 20 84.01 2.56 -24.86
C GLY A 20 82.52 2.81 -24.60
N TYR A 21 81.74 1.75 -24.35
CA TYR A 21 80.55 1.92 -23.53
C TYR A 21 81.01 1.65 -22.10
N GLU A 22 81.12 2.72 -21.31
CA GLU A 22 80.75 2.62 -19.90
C GLU A 22 79.47 1.78 -19.87
N LEU A 23 79.51 0.62 -19.21
CA LEU A 23 78.28 -0.04 -18.81
C LEU A 23 77.56 0.98 -17.96
N ASP A 24 76.59 1.68 -18.56
CA ASP A 24 75.62 2.45 -17.81
C ASP A 24 74.80 1.44 -17.00
N THR A 25 75.32 1.12 -15.81
CA THR A 25 74.61 0.34 -14.81
C THR A 25 73.49 1.14 -14.16
N ALA A 26 73.31 2.41 -14.52
CA ALA A 26 72.06 3.10 -14.20
C ALA A 26 70.97 2.42 -15.02
N ARG A 27 70.28 1.47 -14.38
CA ARG A 27 68.95 1.07 -14.84
C ARG A 27 68.15 2.36 -15.00
N HIS A 28 67.92 2.78 -16.23
CA HIS A 28 66.83 3.70 -16.52
C HIS A 28 65.57 2.87 -16.25
N PRO A 29 64.85 3.10 -15.13
CA PRO A 29 63.58 2.44 -14.96
C PRO A 29 62.74 2.80 -16.18
N ALA A 30 62.25 1.79 -16.90
CA ALA A 30 61.22 2.04 -17.92
C ALA A 30 60.14 2.90 -17.27
N ALA A 31 59.68 3.94 -17.98
CA ALA A 31 58.63 4.82 -17.47
C ALA A 31 57.49 3.94 -16.95
N ARG A 32 57.17 4.06 -15.66
CA ARG A 32 56.11 3.27 -15.06
C ARG A 32 54.79 3.73 -15.67
N GLY A 33 53.98 2.75 -16.04
CA GLY A 33 52.65 2.98 -16.57
C GLY A 33 51.68 3.36 -15.46
N THR A 34 50.39 3.40 -15.78
CA THR A 34 49.34 3.45 -14.75
C THR A 34 49.34 2.17 -13.89
N LEU A 35 48.59 2.15 -12.78
CA LEU A 35 48.53 0.95 -11.93
C LEU A 35 47.92 -0.22 -12.71
N GLY A 36 46.85 0.04 -13.46
CA GLY A 36 46.23 -0.93 -14.34
C GLY A 36 47.19 -1.51 -15.37
N GLU A 37 48.00 -0.68 -16.02
CA GLU A 37 49.00 -1.14 -17.00
C GLU A 37 50.11 -2.00 -16.37
N GLU A 38 50.53 -1.68 -15.14
CA GLU A 38 51.53 -2.48 -14.42
C GLU A 38 50.94 -3.82 -13.96
N VAL A 39 49.72 -3.82 -13.39
CA VAL A 39 49.00 -5.04 -12.99
C VAL A 39 48.74 -5.93 -14.21
N PHE A 40 48.30 -5.34 -15.32
CA PHE A 40 48.14 -6.02 -16.61
C PHE A 40 49.46 -6.67 -17.05
N ARG A 41 50.57 -5.94 -17.07
CA ARG A 41 51.88 -6.47 -17.48
C ARG A 41 52.33 -7.64 -16.61
N ILE A 42 52.11 -7.56 -15.30
CA ILE A 42 52.46 -8.63 -14.35
C ILE A 42 51.60 -9.87 -14.61
N LEU A 43 50.28 -9.73 -14.64
CA LEU A 43 49.35 -10.83 -14.86
C LEU A 43 49.53 -11.46 -16.24
N HIS A 44 49.63 -10.64 -17.28
CA HIS A 44 49.88 -11.10 -18.64
C HIS A 44 51.19 -11.88 -18.75
N LYS A 45 52.28 -11.42 -18.11
CA LYS A 45 53.55 -12.14 -18.10
C LYS A 45 53.46 -13.48 -17.37
N ASP A 46 52.72 -13.57 -16.27
CA ASP A 46 52.53 -14.85 -15.57
C ASP A 46 51.64 -15.81 -16.38
N LEU A 47 50.54 -15.31 -16.94
CA LEU A 47 49.66 -16.08 -17.83
C LEU A 47 50.41 -16.56 -19.08
N LEU A 48 51.26 -15.73 -19.70
CA LEU A 48 52.03 -16.14 -20.88
C LEU A 48 52.94 -17.34 -20.58
N ARG A 49 53.39 -17.49 -19.33
CA ARG A 49 54.20 -18.64 -18.88
C ARG A 49 53.37 -19.88 -18.55
N ARG A 50 52.16 -19.71 -18.05
CA ARG A 50 51.34 -20.80 -17.46
C ARG A 50 50.18 -21.24 -18.33
N ALA A 51 49.50 -20.29 -18.97
CA ALA A 51 48.30 -20.46 -19.78
C ALA A 51 48.32 -19.46 -20.96
N PRO A 52 49.08 -19.74 -22.04
CA PRO A 52 49.26 -18.82 -23.16
C PRO A 52 47.96 -18.36 -23.81
N ASP A 53 46.94 -19.23 -23.87
CA ASP A 53 45.64 -18.89 -24.45
C ASP A 53 44.88 -17.86 -23.60
N LYS A 54 44.96 -17.97 -22.27
CA LYS A 54 44.43 -16.97 -21.33
C LYS A 54 45.21 -15.65 -21.42
N ALA A 55 46.52 -15.71 -21.64
CA ALA A 55 47.34 -14.53 -21.88
C ALA A 55 46.92 -13.81 -23.18
N ALA A 56 46.63 -14.57 -24.24
CA ALA A 56 46.10 -14.03 -25.49
C ALA A 56 44.72 -13.38 -25.29
N ALA A 57 43.84 -13.99 -24.49
CA ALA A 57 42.55 -13.41 -24.12
C ALA A 57 42.70 -12.11 -23.34
N LEU A 58 43.54 -12.12 -22.28
CA LEU A 58 43.82 -10.91 -21.49
C LEU A 58 44.45 -9.81 -22.36
N SER A 59 45.34 -10.16 -23.29
CA SER A 59 45.92 -9.20 -24.25
C SER A 59 44.87 -8.47 -25.09
N ARG A 60 43.79 -9.15 -25.51
CA ARG A 60 42.70 -8.50 -26.26
C ARG A 60 41.91 -7.53 -25.40
N GLU A 61 41.73 -7.86 -24.12
CA GLU A 61 41.01 -7.05 -23.14
C GLU A 61 41.92 -6.06 -22.37
N GLY A 62 43.20 -5.94 -22.74
CA GLY A 62 44.20 -5.28 -21.90
C GLY A 62 43.92 -3.82 -21.57
N ALA A 63 43.36 -3.06 -22.53
CA ALA A 63 42.95 -1.68 -22.31
C ALA A 63 41.76 -1.57 -21.35
N ARG A 64 40.75 -2.44 -21.51
CA ARG A 64 39.57 -2.51 -20.62
C ARG A 64 39.99 -2.92 -19.21
N PHE A 65 40.86 -3.92 -19.10
CA PHE A 65 41.40 -4.37 -17.81
C PHE A 65 42.17 -3.26 -17.10
N ALA A 66 43.11 -2.60 -17.80
CA ALA A 66 43.88 -1.51 -17.22
C ALA A 66 42.98 -0.34 -16.79
N GLY A 67 42.05 0.06 -17.66
CA GLY A 67 41.06 1.10 -17.35
C GLY A 67 40.16 0.76 -16.16
N GLY A 68 39.70 -0.49 -16.06
CA GLY A 68 38.93 -0.97 -14.90
C GLY A 68 39.73 -0.92 -13.60
N ILE A 69 41.00 -1.37 -13.60
CA ILE A 69 41.85 -1.29 -12.40
C ILE A 69 42.16 0.16 -12.02
N ASP A 70 42.44 1.04 -12.99
CA ASP A 70 42.70 2.46 -12.73
C ASP A 70 41.44 3.22 -12.28
N GLY A 71 40.26 2.83 -12.78
CA GLY A 71 38.96 3.32 -12.32
C GLY A 71 38.66 2.87 -10.89
N LEU A 72 38.95 1.60 -10.57
CA LEU A 72 38.77 1.05 -9.23
C LEU A 72 39.73 1.69 -8.22
N ILE A 73 41.01 1.82 -8.58
CA ILE A 73 42.10 2.32 -7.73
C ILE A 73 42.79 3.52 -8.39
N PRO A 74 42.15 4.71 -8.34
CA PRO A 74 42.75 5.92 -8.90
C PRO A 74 44.02 6.30 -8.13
N GLU A 75 44.89 7.09 -8.76
CA GLU A 75 46.20 7.46 -8.18
C GLU A 75 46.07 8.10 -6.78
N ALA A 76 45.04 8.92 -6.58
CA ALA A 76 44.75 9.57 -5.31
C ALA A 76 44.43 8.57 -4.17
N LEU A 77 43.94 7.37 -4.48
CA LEU A 77 43.57 6.35 -3.50
C LEU A 77 44.77 5.46 -3.11
N ARG A 78 45.86 5.44 -3.88
CA ARG A 78 46.93 4.44 -3.74
C ARG A 78 47.63 4.45 -2.37
N SER A 79 47.94 5.63 -1.82
CA SER A 79 48.57 5.74 -0.49
C SER A 79 47.62 5.29 0.62
N CYS A 80 46.38 5.79 0.59
CA CYS A 80 45.31 5.40 1.50
C CYS A 80 45.03 3.89 1.45
N LEU A 81 45.00 3.29 0.25
CA LEU A 81 44.78 1.86 0.07
C LEU A 81 45.90 1.02 0.69
N GLN A 82 47.15 1.47 0.60
CA GLN A 82 48.26 0.76 1.25
C GLN A 82 48.06 0.73 2.78
N ASP A 83 47.79 1.88 3.40
CA ASP A 83 47.56 1.97 4.83
C ASP A 83 46.32 1.16 5.25
N TYR A 84 45.28 1.17 4.41
CA TYR A 84 44.06 0.39 4.61
C TYR A 84 44.37 -1.10 4.63
N LEU A 85 45.08 -1.61 3.60
CA LEU A 85 45.44 -3.02 3.49
C LEU A 85 46.29 -3.49 4.68
N VAL A 86 47.22 -2.67 5.17
CA VAL A 86 47.99 -2.99 6.40
C VAL A 86 47.07 -3.12 7.60
N GLN A 87 46.11 -2.20 7.77
CA GLN A 87 45.15 -2.27 8.87
C GLN A 87 44.12 -3.41 8.75
N THR A 88 44.00 -4.05 7.58
CA THR A 88 43.20 -5.27 7.42
C THR A 88 43.92 -6.55 7.89
N LEU A 89 45.25 -6.53 8.09
CA LEU A 89 46.04 -7.70 8.50
C LEU A 89 45.54 -8.36 9.80
N PRO A 90 45.15 -7.62 10.87
CA PRO A 90 44.58 -8.24 12.06
C PRO A 90 43.32 -9.07 11.80
N LEU A 91 42.49 -8.69 10.82
CA LEU A 91 41.31 -9.47 10.44
C LEU A 91 41.68 -10.75 9.69
N TYR A 92 42.82 -10.75 9.01
CA TYR A 92 43.40 -11.95 8.40
C TYR A 92 44.01 -12.87 9.47
N ASP A 93 44.78 -12.31 10.40
CA ASP A 93 45.47 -13.04 11.48
C ASP A 93 44.49 -13.71 12.45
N ASP A 94 43.38 -13.03 12.78
CA ASP A 94 42.28 -13.58 13.58
C ASP A 94 41.37 -14.54 12.79
N ASN A 95 41.78 -14.94 11.59
CA ASN A 95 41.08 -15.89 10.71
C ASN A 95 39.68 -15.43 10.22
N ARG A 96 39.29 -14.16 10.38
CA ARG A 96 37.98 -13.66 9.88
C ARG A 96 37.93 -13.60 8.36
N ILE A 97 38.95 -13.00 7.73
CA ILE A 97 39.04 -12.94 6.27
C ILE A 97 39.13 -14.35 5.66
N PRO A 98 40.04 -15.25 6.11
CA PRO A 98 40.10 -16.62 5.60
C PRO A 98 38.83 -17.43 5.84
N ALA A 99 38.18 -17.30 7.01
CA ALA A 99 36.94 -18.01 7.30
C ALA A 99 35.82 -17.60 6.33
N PHE A 100 35.64 -16.29 6.12
CA PHE A 100 34.68 -15.76 5.17
C PHE A 100 35.02 -16.16 3.73
N SER A 101 36.27 -15.97 3.30
CA SER A 101 36.68 -16.21 1.91
C SER A 101 36.63 -17.70 1.53
N ARG A 102 37.02 -18.62 2.43
CA ARG A 102 36.94 -20.07 2.18
C ARG A 102 35.48 -20.55 2.10
N ALA A 103 34.62 -20.09 3.02
CA ALA A 103 33.20 -20.39 2.97
C ALA A 103 32.57 -19.84 1.68
N GLY A 104 32.86 -18.58 1.34
CA GLY A 104 32.42 -17.95 0.10
C GLY A 104 32.91 -18.69 -1.15
N ALA A 105 34.16 -19.15 -1.17
CA ALA A 105 34.70 -19.95 -2.26
C ALA A 105 33.95 -21.27 -2.43
N CYS A 106 33.60 -21.94 -1.32
CA CYS A 106 32.79 -23.14 -1.39
C CYS A 106 31.37 -22.87 -1.93
N LEU A 107 30.75 -21.73 -1.59
CA LEU A 107 29.49 -21.33 -2.20
C LEU A 107 29.65 -21.06 -3.70
N LEU A 108 30.71 -20.37 -4.12
CA LEU A 108 30.99 -20.11 -5.54
C LEU A 108 31.23 -21.42 -6.32
N ALA A 109 31.92 -22.40 -5.73
CA ALA A 109 32.08 -23.72 -6.31
C ALA A 109 30.74 -24.46 -6.42
N GLU A 110 29.87 -24.35 -5.40
CA GLU A 110 28.51 -24.89 -5.41
C GLU A 110 27.64 -24.25 -6.52
N LEU A 111 27.71 -22.92 -6.65
CA LEU A 111 27.01 -22.15 -7.69
C LEU A 111 27.54 -22.48 -9.08
N GLY A 112 28.85 -22.69 -9.23
CA GLY A 112 29.48 -23.14 -10.47
C GLY A 112 29.03 -24.52 -10.93
N GLY A 113 28.43 -25.33 -10.04
CA GLY A 113 27.81 -26.62 -10.38
C GLY A 113 26.33 -26.54 -10.73
N ASP A 114 25.68 -25.38 -10.52
CA ASP A 114 24.24 -25.20 -10.73
C ASP A 114 23.95 -24.66 -12.13
N PHE A 115 23.92 -25.56 -13.11
CA PHE A 115 23.67 -25.21 -14.51
C PHE A 115 22.27 -24.66 -14.76
N ASP A 116 21.29 -24.97 -13.90
CA ASP A 116 19.92 -24.45 -14.03
C ASP A 116 19.89 -22.96 -13.67
N LEU A 117 20.48 -22.58 -12.53
CA LEU A 117 20.64 -21.18 -12.15
C LEU A 117 21.52 -20.42 -13.14
N LEU A 118 22.65 -20.99 -13.56
CA LEU A 118 23.54 -20.34 -14.52
C LEU A 118 22.86 -20.16 -15.89
N GLY A 119 22.05 -21.14 -16.31
CA GLY A 119 21.22 -21.02 -17.50
C GLY A 119 20.14 -19.93 -17.37
N ALA A 120 19.55 -19.78 -16.19
CA ALA A 120 18.59 -18.71 -15.89
C ALA A 120 19.24 -17.32 -15.91
N LEU A 121 20.37 -17.14 -15.24
CA LEU A 121 21.16 -15.90 -15.26
C LEU A 121 21.65 -15.56 -16.66
N TRP A 122 22.08 -16.58 -17.42
CA TRP A 122 22.42 -16.45 -18.83
C TRP A 122 21.23 -15.88 -19.60
N ARG A 123 20.04 -16.51 -19.53
CA ARG A 123 18.85 -16.02 -20.23
C ARG A 123 18.50 -14.58 -19.85
N ALA A 124 18.56 -14.22 -18.57
CA ALA A 124 18.26 -12.88 -18.08
C ALA A 124 19.22 -11.82 -18.63
N ARG A 125 20.51 -12.16 -18.82
CA ARG A 125 21.52 -11.25 -19.40
C ARG A 125 21.45 -11.16 -20.93
N HIS A 126 20.88 -12.16 -21.60
CA HIS A 126 20.77 -12.22 -23.08
C HIS A 126 19.46 -11.62 -23.59
N VAL A 127 18.97 -10.60 -22.89
CA VAL A 127 17.77 -9.84 -23.23
C VAL A 127 18.24 -8.48 -23.75
N SER A 128 18.08 -8.22 -25.05
CA SER A 128 18.58 -6.98 -25.69
C SER A 128 17.44 -6.03 -26.07
N GLY A 129 17.66 -4.73 -25.90
CA GLY A 129 16.75 -3.70 -26.42
C GLY A 129 15.63 -3.31 -25.46
N TYR A 130 15.85 -3.46 -24.14
CA TYR A 130 14.85 -3.14 -23.12
C TYR A 130 15.03 -1.72 -22.53
N GLY A 131 15.99 -0.96 -23.05
CA GLY A 131 16.16 0.47 -22.78
C GLY A 131 17.19 0.78 -21.70
N ASP A 132 17.60 -0.20 -20.88
CA ASP A 132 18.83 -0.20 -20.09
C ASP A 132 19.03 -1.61 -19.49
N ASP A 133 19.77 -2.49 -20.18
CA ASP A 133 19.94 -3.91 -19.80
C ASP A 133 20.79 -4.08 -18.51
N ARG A 134 21.00 -3.01 -17.73
CA ARG A 134 21.96 -2.91 -16.61
C ARG A 134 21.42 -2.27 -15.34
N ALA A 135 20.10 -2.18 -15.17
CA ALA A 135 19.46 -1.44 -14.09
C ALA A 135 20.06 -1.67 -12.67
N PHE A 136 20.54 -2.88 -12.36
CA PHE A 136 21.11 -3.20 -11.06
C PHE A 136 22.34 -2.34 -10.67
N MET A 137 23.26 -2.07 -11.59
CA MET A 137 24.51 -1.35 -11.27
C MET A 137 24.30 0.12 -10.88
N PRO A 138 23.44 0.89 -11.58
CA PRO A 138 22.95 2.17 -11.09
C PRO A 138 22.40 2.19 -9.67
N LEU A 139 21.59 1.19 -9.30
CA LEU A 139 21.06 1.09 -7.95
C LEU A 139 22.18 0.91 -6.93
N VAL A 140 23.08 -0.02 -7.21
CA VAL A 140 24.24 -0.30 -6.35
C VAL A 140 25.11 0.95 -6.23
N ARG A 141 25.38 1.65 -7.34
CA ARG A 141 26.13 2.91 -7.36
C ARG A 141 25.47 3.94 -6.46
N ARG A 142 24.16 4.11 -6.58
CA ARG A 142 23.39 5.05 -5.77
C ARG A 142 23.46 4.66 -4.30
N TRP A 143 23.14 3.41 -3.97
CA TRP A 143 23.24 2.90 -2.60
C TRP A 143 24.64 3.12 -1.99
N LEU A 144 25.71 2.84 -2.74
CA LEU A 144 27.10 3.06 -2.33
C LEU A 144 27.48 4.54 -2.22
N ALA A 145 26.81 5.42 -2.95
CA ALA A 145 26.99 6.86 -2.87
C ALA A 145 26.22 7.51 -1.71
N PHE A 146 25.43 6.74 -0.94
CA PHE A 146 24.73 7.27 0.23
C PHE A 146 25.72 7.75 1.30
N PRO A 147 25.72 9.05 1.68
CA PRO A 147 26.77 9.63 2.53
C PRO A 147 26.91 8.98 3.92
N ARG A 148 25.85 8.37 4.45
CA ARG A 148 25.84 7.71 5.77
C ARG A 148 25.81 6.19 5.68
N LEU A 149 26.18 5.62 4.54
CA LEU A 149 26.13 4.16 4.35
C LEU A 149 26.97 3.41 5.39
N VAL A 150 28.19 3.88 5.69
CA VAL A 150 29.07 3.19 6.64
C VAL A 150 28.52 3.18 8.07
N PRO A 151 28.16 4.33 8.67
CA PRO A 151 27.52 4.35 9.99
C PRO A 151 26.24 3.49 10.03
N LEU A 152 25.44 3.55 8.97
CA LEU A 152 24.22 2.75 8.85
C LEU A 152 24.52 1.25 8.85
N LEU A 153 25.45 0.79 8.00
CA LEU A 153 25.85 -0.61 7.92
C LEU A 153 26.45 -1.11 9.22
N GLN A 154 27.28 -0.31 9.89
CA GLN A 154 27.85 -0.67 11.20
C GLN A 154 26.77 -0.83 12.27
N THR A 155 25.79 0.08 12.28
CA THR A 155 24.67 0.03 13.24
C THR A 155 23.77 -1.18 12.97
N LEU A 156 23.41 -1.41 11.71
CA LEU A 156 22.62 -2.58 11.29
C LEU A 156 23.35 -3.90 11.60
N ALA A 157 24.63 -4.01 11.26
CA ALA A 157 25.43 -5.19 11.52
C ALA A 157 25.55 -5.43 13.03
N GLY A 158 25.81 -4.40 13.84
CA GLY A 158 25.87 -4.52 15.29
C GLY A 158 24.56 -5.01 15.91
N ARG A 159 23.41 -4.52 15.42
CA ARG A 159 22.08 -4.97 15.86
C ARG A 159 21.80 -6.41 15.43
N PHE A 160 22.11 -6.75 14.18
CA PHE A 160 21.96 -8.11 13.66
C PHE A 160 22.78 -9.10 14.49
N LEU A 161 24.07 -8.83 14.67
CA LEU A 161 25.02 -9.69 15.42
C LEU A 161 24.68 -9.80 16.90
N ALA A 162 23.95 -8.85 17.48
CA ALA A 162 23.49 -8.95 18.87
C ALA A 162 22.28 -9.90 19.03
N LYS A 163 21.63 -10.28 17.92
CA LYS A 163 20.37 -11.04 17.89
C LYS A 163 20.33 -12.09 16.77
N ASP A 164 21.49 -12.65 16.42
CA ASP A 164 21.61 -13.71 15.41
C ASP A 164 21.75 -15.12 16.04
N GLY A 165 21.70 -15.21 17.37
CA GLY A 165 21.83 -16.46 18.11
C GLY A 165 23.23 -17.08 18.06
N PHE A 166 24.27 -16.29 17.75
CA PHE A 166 25.65 -16.74 17.71
C PHE A 166 26.56 -15.91 18.63
N ASP A 167 27.50 -16.57 19.30
CA ASP A 167 28.54 -15.87 20.06
C ASP A 167 29.59 -15.19 19.15
N ALA A 168 30.56 -14.50 19.74
CA ALA A 168 31.64 -13.83 19.00
C ALA A 168 32.56 -14.79 18.20
N ALA A 169 32.47 -16.10 18.42
CA ALA A 169 33.15 -17.15 17.66
C ALA A 169 32.24 -17.79 16.59
N PHE A 170 31.03 -17.25 16.40
CA PHE A 170 29.96 -17.75 15.54
C PHE A 170 29.47 -19.16 15.92
N ALA A 171 29.57 -19.53 17.19
CA ALA A 171 28.98 -20.76 17.72
C ALA A 171 27.56 -20.49 18.24
N PRO A 172 26.60 -21.43 18.09
CA PRO A 172 25.26 -21.27 18.64
C PRO A 172 25.29 -20.95 20.13
N SER A 173 24.60 -19.87 20.50
CA SER A 173 24.50 -19.40 21.88
C SER A 173 23.04 -19.49 22.36
N GLY A 174 22.80 -19.14 23.62
CA GLY A 174 21.44 -18.96 24.16
C GLY A 174 20.92 -17.52 24.00
N GLU A 175 21.56 -16.72 23.13
CA GLU A 175 21.17 -15.34 22.86
C GLU A 175 19.88 -15.29 22.03
N ASP A 176 19.31 -14.09 21.93
CA ASP A 176 18.16 -13.82 21.05
C ASP A 176 18.54 -14.18 19.61
N ASP A 177 17.71 -14.97 18.93
CA ASP A 177 17.93 -15.46 17.57
C ASP A 177 16.97 -14.87 16.55
N THR A 178 16.31 -13.74 16.87
CA THR A 178 15.29 -13.09 16.02
C THR A 178 15.71 -12.97 14.55
N TYR A 179 16.91 -12.48 14.26
CA TYR A 179 17.35 -12.30 12.87
C TYR A 179 17.69 -13.61 12.18
N ARG A 180 18.27 -14.57 12.90
CA ARG A 180 18.53 -15.92 12.37
C ARG A 180 17.24 -16.67 12.10
N PHE A 181 16.23 -16.52 12.96
CA PHE A 181 14.89 -17.05 12.75
C PHE A 181 14.28 -16.49 11.46
N LEU A 182 14.31 -15.16 11.28
CA LEU A 182 13.80 -14.52 10.07
C LEU A 182 14.56 -14.96 8.82
N GLN A 183 15.89 -15.07 8.89
CA GLN A 183 16.71 -15.58 7.81
C GLN A 183 16.34 -17.02 7.45
N ARG A 184 16.17 -17.90 8.45
CA ARG A 184 15.75 -19.29 8.25
C ARG A 184 14.40 -19.38 7.57
N GLU A 185 13.44 -18.59 8.03
CA GLU A 185 12.10 -18.58 7.47
C GLU A 185 12.08 -18.05 6.04
N LEU A 186 12.82 -16.98 5.75
CA LEU A 186 13.02 -16.49 4.40
C LEU A 186 13.63 -17.60 3.51
N CYS A 187 14.67 -18.28 3.98
CA CYS A 187 15.31 -19.37 3.27
C CYS A 187 14.37 -20.56 3.04
N ARG A 188 13.51 -20.88 4.00
CA ARG A 188 12.47 -21.91 3.88
C ARG A 188 11.45 -21.53 2.80
N ARG A 189 10.94 -20.30 2.80
CA ARG A 189 10.00 -19.79 1.79
C ARG A 189 10.62 -19.74 0.40
N LEU A 190 11.85 -19.25 0.27
CA LEU A 190 12.58 -19.20 -1.00
C LEU A 190 12.81 -20.61 -1.59
N ARG A 191 13.05 -21.63 -0.75
CA ARG A 191 13.15 -23.04 -1.19
C ARG A 191 11.80 -23.65 -1.55
N ALA A 192 10.76 -23.30 -0.81
CA ALA A 192 9.40 -23.78 -1.03
C ALA A 192 8.71 -23.09 -2.21
N ALA A 193 9.31 -22.03 -2.78
CA ALA A 193 8.79 -21.34 -3.94
C ALA A 193 8.52 -22.35 -5.08
N VAL A 194 7.26 -22.40 -5.50
CA VAL A 194 6.77 -23.18 -6.64
C VAL A 194 6.48 -22.23 -7.80
N PRO A 195 6.61 -22.68 -9.07
CA PRO A 195 6.08 -21.92 -10.18
C PRO A 195 4.62 -21.59 -9.92
N ALA A 196 4.24 -20.32 -10.03
CA ALA A 196 2.83 -20.02 -10.05
C ALA A 196 2.26 -20.68 -11.31
N GLU A 197 1.05 -21.23 -11.23
CA GLU A 197 0.39 -21.63 -12.46
C GLU A 197 0.37 -20.43 -13.42
N PRO A 198 0.51 -20.62 -14.74
CA PRO A 198 0.47 -19.53 -15.72
C PRO A 198 -0.87 -18.77 -15.74
N ALA A 199 -1.74 -19.01 -14.76
CA ALA A 199 -2.98 -18.30 -14.57
C ALA A 199 -2.73 -16.78 -14.45
N PRO A 200 -3.49 -15.96 -15.19
CA PRO A 200 -3.50 -14.50 -15.05
C PRO A 200 -4.11 -14.04 -13.72
N THR A 201 -4.19 -14.92 -12.72
CA THR A 201 -4.83 -14.66 -11.43
C THR A 201 -3.87 -14.56 -10.25
N ALA A 202 -2.58 -14.87 -10.41
CA ALA A 202 -1.62 -14.71 -9.32
C ALA A 202 -1.61 -13.25 -8.79
N ALA A 203 -1.63 -13.10 -7.45
CA ALA A 203 -1.83 -11.81 -6.79
C ALA A 203 -0.67 -10.83 -7.04
N ASP A 204 0.56 -11.33 -7.09
CA ASP A 204 1.77 -10.57 -7.39
C ASP A 204 1.76 -10.00 -8.82
N ARG A 205 1.42 -10.83 -9.81
CA ARG A 205 1.27 -10.38 -11.22
C ARG A 205 0.15 -9.36 -11.37
N THR A 206 -0.95 -9.58 -10.65
CA THR A 206 -2.10 -8.67 -10.61
C THR A 206 -1.68 -7.30 -10.06
N LEU A 207 -0.89 -7.26 -8.98
CA LEU A 207 -0.35 -6.02 -8.43
C LEU A 207 0.60 -5.31 -9.40
N VAL A 208 1.53 -6.03 -10.02
CA VAL A 208 2.47 -5.43 -10.97
C VAL A 208 1.73 -4.91 -12.21
N ASP A 209 0.73 -5.63 -12.73
CA ASP A 209 -0.11 -5.15 -13.81
C ASP A 209 -0.87 -3.87 -13.43
N PHE A 210 -1.38 -3.76 -12.20
CA PHE A 210 -1.97 -2.52 -11.67
C PHE A 210 -0.95 -1.37 -11.65
N LEU A 211 0.27 -1.62 -11.15
CA LEU A 211 1.34 -0.62 -11.09
C LEU A 211 1.73 -0.10 -12.49
N PHE A 212 1.53 -0.90 -13.54
CA PHE A 212 1.80 -0.51 -14.93
C PHE A 212 0.56 -0.01 -15.71
N VAL A 213 -0.60 0.18 -15.07
CA VAL A 213 -1.77 0.80 -15.70
C VAL A 213 -1.43 2.23 -16.13
N GLU A 214 -1.61 2.53 -17.42
CA GLU A 214 -1.39 3.86 -17.99
C GLU A 214 -2.66 4.73 -17.93
N ASP A 215 -2.52 5.97 -17.48
CA ASP A 215 -3.54 7.00 -17.55
C ASP A 215 -2.88 8.34 -17.93
N ALA A 216 -3.36 8.97 -19.01
CA ALA A 216 -2.80 10.24 -19.49
C ALA A 216 -2.92 11.37 -18.45
N ARG A 217 -3.88 11.30 -17.53
CA ARG A 217 -4.04 12.26 -16.42
C ARG A 217 -2.93 12.16 -15.39
N LEU A 218 -2.18 11.05 -15.36
CA LEU A 218 -1.02 10.88 -14.49
C LEU A 218 0.22 11.58 -15.00
N LEU A 219 0.26 12.01 -16.27
CA LEU A 219 1.42 12.71 -16.84
C LEU A 219 1.59 14.09 -16.18
N PRO A 220 2.72 14.37 -15.51
CA PRO A 220 2.94 15.69 -14.95
C PRO A 220 3.09 16.74 -16.05
N ALA A 221 2.58 17.96 -15.79
CA ALA A 221 2.61 19.03 -16.77
C ALA A 221 4.05 19.33 -17.23
N GLY A 222 4.30 19.24 -18.54
CA GLY A 222 5.63 19.49 -19.12
C GLY A 222 6.63 18.34 -18.98
N ALA A 223 6.23 17.18 -18.45
CA ALA A 223 7.10 16.01 -18.39
C ALA A 223 7.28 15.35 -19.77
N GLU A 224 8.49 14.85 -20.03
CA GLU A 224 8.78 14.02 -21.21
C GLU A 224 8.21 12.60 -21.05
N VAL A 225 7.89 11.95 -22.17
CA VAL A 225 7.44 10.55 -22.15
C VAL A 225 8.66 9.63 -21.97
N GLU A 226 8.62 8.80 -20.93
CA GLU A 226 9.61 7.74 -20.70
C GLU A 226 9.00 6.39 -21.06
N LEU A 227 9.69 5.61 -21.88
CA LEU A 227 9.22 4.30 -22.33
C LEU A 227 9.92 3.17 -21.57
N ALA A 228 9.17 2.13 -21.25
CA ALA A 228 9.67 0.85 -20.76
C ALA A 228 9.00 -0.31 -21.51
N VAL A 229 9.73 -1.41 -21.70
CA VAL A 229 9.19 -2.62 -22.32
C VAL A 229 8.50 -3.46 -21.24
N ARG A 230 7.27 -3.92 -21.49
CA ARG A 230 6.61 -4.89 -20.62
C ARG A 230 7.12 -6.29 -20.91
N THR A 231 7.60 -7.01 -19.90
CA THR A 231 7.98 -8.42 -19.98
C THR A 231 6.82 -9.34 -19.61
N ASP A 232 6.88 -10.59 -20.05
CA ASP A 232 6.13 -11.70 -19.47
C ASP A 232 6.85 -12.31 -18.26
N TYR A 233 6.23 -13.31 -17.61
CA TYR A 233 6.79 -14.04 -16.46
C TYR A 233 8.04 -14.87 -16.80
N ARG A 234 8.44 -14.93 -18.08
CA ARG A 234 9.64 -15.63 -18.56
C ARG A 234 10.78 -14.64 -18.82
N GLY A 235 10.55 -13.34 -18.59
CA GLY A 235 11.49 -12.25 -18.84
C GLY A 235 11.58 -11.82 -20.30
N ARG A 236 10.65 -12.25 -21.17
CA ARG A 236 10.64 -11.90 -22.60
C ARG A 236 9.67 -10.78 -22.90
N ALA A 237 9.95 -10.00 -23.93
CA ALA A 237 9.16 -8.83 -24.28
C ALA A 237 7.78 -9.32 -24.70
N ARG A 238 6.74 -8.79 -24.05
CA ARG A 238 5.38 -9.23 -24.32
C ARG A 238 5.00 -8.75 -25.72
N VAL A 239 4.80 -9.69 -26.65
CA VAL A 239 4.38 -9.39 -28.01
C VAL A 239 2.96 -8.83 -27.96
N GLN A 240 2.74 -7.73 -28.66
CA GLN A 240 1.44 -7.06 -28.67
C GLN A 240 0.48 -7.85 -29.57
N ALA A 241 -0.52 -8.49 -28.97
CA ALA A 241 -1.62 -9.08 -29.71
C ALA A 241 -2.41 -8.00 -30.47
N ASP A 242 -2.90 -8.36 -31.65
CA ASP A 242 -3.79 -7.51 -32.44
C ASP A 242 -5.11 -7.32 -31.68
N ALA A 243 -5.51 -6.06 -31.46
CA ALA A 243 -6.66 -5.73 -30.61
C ALA A 243 -8.01 -6.22 -31.19
N GLU A 244 -8.11 -6.42 -32.51
CA GLU A 244 -9.35 -6.86 -33.16
C GLU A 244 -9.48 -8.39 -33.15
N THR A 245 -8.36 -9.09 -33.35
CA THR A 245 -8.33 -10.55 -33.51
C THR A 245 -7.87 -11.31 -32.27
N GLY A 246 -7.24 -10.62 -31.31
CA GLY A 246 -6.58 -11.22 -30.15
C GLY A 246 -5.36 -12.09 -30.50
N ARG A 247 -4.94 -12.14 -31.77
CA ARG A 247 -3.86 -13.01 -32.22
C ARG A 247 -2.52 -12.28 -32.25
N LEU A 248 -1.46 -13.03 -31.99
CA LEU A 248 -0.10 -12.52 -32.14
C LEU A 248 0.22 -12.27 -33.63
N PRO A 249 0.97 -11.19 -33.94
CA PRO A 249 1.40 -10.92 -35.30
C PRO A 249 2.39 -12.00 -35.79
N ALA A 250 2.28 -12.43 -37.05
CA ALA A 250 3.29 -13.31 -37.64
C ALA A 250 4.68 -12.64 -37.61
N PRO A 251 5.78 -13.38 -37.35
CA PRO A 251 5.87 -14.85 -37.25
C PRO A 251 5.67 -15.43 -35.83
N PHE A 252 5.25 -14.63 -34.85
CA PHE A 252 5.01 -15.11 -33.48
C PHE A 252 3.78 -16.02 -33.45
N VAL A 253 3.86 -17.08 -32.65
CA VAL A 253 2.76 -18.04 -32.44
C VAL A 253 2.52 -18.22 -30.95
N ASP A 254 1.28 -18.59 -30.62
CA ASP A 254 0.80 -18.96 -29.29
C ASP A 254 0.09 -20.30 -29.47
N THR A 255 0.88 -21.40 -29.43
CA THR A 255 0.38 -22.74 -29.75
C THR A 255 -0.31 -23.39 -28.56
N ASP A 256 0.07 -23.03 -27.34
CA ASP A 256 -0.51 -23.55 -26.10
C ASP A 256 -1.72 -22.73 -25.60
N GLY A 257 -1.96 -21.55 -26.19
CA GLY A 257 -3.12 -20.72 -25.91
C GLY A 257 -3.00 -19.93 -24.61
N ASP A 258 -1.79 -19.70 -24.12
CA ASP A 258 -1.53 -18.94 -22.90
C ASP A 258 -1.58 -17.41 -23.10
N GLY A 259 -1.73 -16.95 -24.35
CA GLY A 259 -1.78 -15.55 -24.73
C GLY A 259 -0.41 -14.89 -24.86
N LEU A 260 0.68 -15.66 -24.80
CA LEU A 260 2.06 -15.21 -24.95
C LEU A 260 2.70 -15.88 -26.17
N ALA A 261 3.77 -15.28 -26.66
CA ALA A 261 4.52 -15.87 -27.77
C ALA A 261 5.31 -17.08 -27.29
N ASP A 262 5.26 -18.19 -28.03
CA ASP A 262 6.04 -19.39 -27.75
C ASP A 262 7.55 -19.09 -27.80
N ILE A 263 8.31 -19.70 -26.88
CA ILE A 263 9.76 -19.57 -26.82
C ILE A 263 10.45 -20.93 -26.83
N HIS A 264 11.65 -20.99 -27.42
CA HIS A 264 12.47 -22.18 -27.44
C HIS A 264 12.98 -22.48 -26.01
N PRO A 265 12.84 -23.71 -25.49
CA PRO A 265 13.13 -24.00 -24.08
C PRO A 265 14.61 -23.81 -23.69
N LEU A 266 15.54 -23.98 -24.64
CA LEU A 266 16.98 -23.81 -24.38
C LEU A 266 17.48 -22.37 -24.59
N SER A 267 17.31 -21.79 -25.79
CA SER A 267 17.79 -20.44 -26.07
C SER A 267 16.88 -19.34 -25.53
N GLY A 268 15.60 -19.65 -25.26
CA GLY A 268 14.58 -18.68 -24.90
C GLY A 268 14.11 -17.82 -26.08
N ASP A 269 14.63 -18.02 -27.28
CA ASP A 269 14.24 -17.22 -28.46
C ASP A 269 12.77 -17.47 -28.79
N PHE A 270 12.07 -16.47 -29.31
CA PHE A 270 10.73 -16.70 -29.85
C PHE A 270 10.78 -17.74 -30.98
N VAL A 271 9.73 -18.56 -31.10
CA VAL A 271 9.62 -19.57 -32.16
C VAL A 271 8.45 -19.31 -33.10
N ASP A 272 8.54 -19.85 -34.31
CA ASP A 272 7.44 -19.92 -35.26
C ASP A 272 6.55 -21.17 -35.04
N ALA A 273 5.53 -21.33 -35.88
CA ALA A 273 4.59 -22.47 -35.84
C ALA A 273 5.28 -23.84 -36.00
N GLU A 274 6.49 -23.88 -36.56
CA GLU A 274 7.29 -25.10 -36.71
C GLU A 274 8.28 -25.31 -35.54
N GLY A 275 8.24 -24.45 -34.52
CA GLY A 275 9.14 -24.48 -33.37
C GLY A 275 10.56 -24.00 -33.68
N ARG A 276 10.77 -23.29 -34.80
CA ARG A 276 12.09 -22.76 -35.17
C ARG A 276 12.27 -21.37 -34.59
N ALA A 277 13.45 -21.10 -34.05
CA ALA A 277 13.79 -19.78 -33.53
C ALA A 277 13.65 -18.69 -34.61
N ILE A 278 12.96 -17.61 -34.28
CA ILE A 278 12.76 -16.44 -35.15
C ILE A 278 13.69 -15.30 -34.73
N SER A 279 14.24 -14.59 -35.72
CA SER A 279 15.05 -13.40 -35.48
C SER A 279 14.14 -12.19 -35.24
N ALA A 280 13.67 -12.01 -34.02
CA ALA A 280 12.82 -10.88 -33.64
C ALA A 280 13.63 -9.57 -33.51
N PRO A 281 13.12 -8.41 -33.95
CA PRO A 281 13.82 -7.14 -33.73
C PRO A 281 13.81 -6.77 -32.24
N PRO A 282 14.82 -6.02 -31.73
CA PRO A 282 14.84 -5.57 -30.34
C PRO A 282 13.62 -4.68 -30.04
N PRO A 283 13.03 -4.74 -28.83
CA PRO A 283 11.82 -3.98 -28.52
C PRO A 283 11.96 -2.46 -28.66
N LEU A 284 13.13 -1.92 -28.28
CA LEU A 284 13.53 -0.54 -28.52
C LEU A 284 14.77 -0.52 -29.43
N ASP A 285 14.78 0.35 -30.43
CA ASP A 285 15.96 0.57 -31.27
C ASP A 285 17.06 1.37 -30.52
N ALA A 286 18.22 1.56 -31.16
CA ALA A 286 19.33 2.32 -30.58
C ALA A 286 19.00 3.80 -30.28
N ALA A 287 17.90 4.33 -30.82
CA ALA A 287 17.38 5.66 -30.52
C ALA A 287 16.24 5.64 -29.48
N GLY A 288 15.95 4.47 -28.89
CA GLY A 288 14.89 4.28 -27.90
C GLY A 288 13.47 4.23 -28.48
N ARG A 289 13.32 4.04 -29.80
CA ARG A 289 12.01 3.98 -30.45
C ARG A 289 11.45 2.55 -30.44
N PRO A 290 10.14 2.37 -30.20
CA PRO A 290 9.50 1.06 -30.27
C PRO A 290 9.69 0.37 -31.62
N ALA A 291 9.96 -0.93 -31.60
CA ALA A 291 9.90 -1.76 -32.79
C ALA A 291 8.47 -1.79 -33.33
N GLN A 292 8.34 -1.67 -34.64
CA GLN A 292 7.05 -1.64 -35.33
C GLN A 292 6.96 -2.71 -36.40
N SER A 293 5.76 -3.28 -36.56
CA SER A 293 5.37 -4.14 -37.66
C SER A 293 4.07 -3.61 -38.27
N ASN A 294 4.04 -3.37 -39.58
CA ASN A 294 2.90 -2.78 -40.30
C ASN A 294 2.38 -1.46 -39.69
N GLY A 295 3.28 -0.62 -39.15
CA GLY A 295 2.94 0.67 -38.54
C GLY A 295 2.31 0.58 -37.14
N ARG A 296 2.29 -0.60 -36.54
CA ARG A 296 1.87 -0.83 -35.14
C ARG A 296 3.06 -1.29 -34.30
N GLU A 297 3.05 -0.99 -33.00
CA GLU A 297 4.07 -1.46 -32.06
C GLU A 297 4.04 -3.00 -32.00
N LEU A 298 5.22 -3.62 -32.11
CA LEU A 298 5.34 -5.08 -32.11
C LEU A 298 5.27 -5.68 -30.70
N TYR A 299 5.77 -4.93 -29.72
CA TYR A 299 5.80 -5.32 -28.31
C TYR A 299 4.97 -4.35 -27.49
N ARG A 300 4.53 -4.80 -26.32
CA ARG A 300 3.84 -3.96 -25.36
C ARG A 300 4.82 -2.99 -24.71
N ILE A 301 4.68 -1.71 -25.02
CA ILE A 301 5.46 -0.62 -24.45
C ILE A 301 4.58 0.15 -23.46
N VAL A 302 5.15 0.49 -22.30
CA VAL A 302 4.50 1.26 -21.24
C VAL A 302 5.15 2.63 -21.13
N ARG A 303 4.35 3.70 -21.05
CA ARG A 303 4.82 5.06 -20.76
C ARG A 303 4.93 5.24 -19.25
N LEU A 304 6.12 5.03 -18.69
CA LEU A 304 6.36 5.05 -17.24
C LEU A 304 5.79 6.30 -16.54
N ARG A 305 5.93 7.49 -17.14
CA ARG A 305 5.41 8.76 -16.56
C ARG A 305 3.89 8.87 -16.52
N GLN A 306 3.17 7.91 -17.10
CA GLN A 306 1.72 7.83 -17.12
C GLN A 306 1.23 6.65 -16.27
N THR A 307 2.11 5.95 -15.54
CA THR A 307 1.71 4.78 -14.77
C THR A 307 1.38 5.09 -13.32
N VAL A 308 0.59 4.22 -12.70
CA VAL A 308 0.36 4.21 -11.25
C VAL A 308 1.68 4.10 -10.48
N LEU A 309 2.63 3.29 -10.96
CA LEU A 309 3.97 3.17 -10.38
C LEU A 309 4.66 4.52 -10.24
N ASP A 310 4.70 5.33 -11.30
CA ASP A 310 5.34 6.65 -11.25
C ASP A 310 4.65 7.61 -10.28
N ALA A 311 3.31 7.58 -10.25
CA ALA A 311 2.54 8.38 -9.31
C ALA A 311 2.85 7.99 -7.87
N LEU A 312 2.87 6.70 -7.56
CA LEU A 312 3.22 6.20 -6.23
C LEU A 312 4.68 6.50 -5.88
N LEU A 313 5.64 6.34 -6.80
CA LEU A 313 7.05 6.65 -6.54
C LEU A 313 7.27 8.14 -6.23
N GLU A 314 6.50 9.05 -6.83
CA GLU A 314 6.56 10.48 -6.48
C GLU A 314 5.90 10.80 -5.14
N THR A 315 4.86 10.05 -4.76
CA THR A 315 4.06 10.30 -3.54
C THR A 315 4.62 9.59 -2.30
N LEU A 316 5.23 8.41 -2.46
CA LEU A 316 5.82 7.61 -1.38
C LEU A 316 6.79 8.39 -0.46
N PRO A 317 7.68 9.26 -0.98
CA PRO A 317 8.56 10.06 -0.13
C PRO A 317 7.81 10.82 0.97
N GLU A 318 6.63 11.39 0.69
CA GLU A 318 5.84 12.17 1.65
C GLU A 318 5.36 11.31 2.82
N LEU A 319 5.01 10.05 2.57
CA LEU A 319 4.63 9.09 3.63
C LEU A 319 5.81 8.74 4.54
N PHE A 320 7.03 8.74 4.00
CA PHE A 320 8.24 8.41 4.73
C PHE A 320 8.86 9.60 5.48
N VAL A 321 8.49 10.85 5.19
CA VAL A 321 9.05 12.03 5.88
C VAL A 321 8.77 11.97 7.39
N GLY A 322 9.81 11.89 8.23
CA GLY A 322 9.65 11.77 9.68
C GLY A 322 9.46 10.34 10.16
N ASP A 323 8.59 10.09 11.15
CA ASP A 323 8.45 8.79 11.81
C ASP A 323 7.32 7.90 11.21
N GLY A 324 6.72 8.24 10.06
CA GLY A 324 5.50 7.60 9.54
C GLY A 324 5.57 6.07 9.37
N LEU A 325 6.66 5.55 8.77
CA LEU A 325 6.89 4.10 8.67
C LEU A 325 6.94 3.44 10.06
N TRP A 326 7.54 4.12 11.02
CA TRP A 326 7.74 3.62 12.37
C TRP A 326 6.48 3.77 13.22
N ASP A 327 5.62 4.73 12.92
CA ASP A 327 4.32 4.90 13.56
C ASP A 327 3.38 3.73 13.22
N LEU A 328 3.46 3.14 12.01
CA LEU A 328 2.77 1.88 11.70
C LEU A 328 3.24 0.73 12.59
N VAL A 329 4.57 0.61 12.81
CA VAL A 329 5.12 -0.39 13.74
C VAL A 329 4.60 -0.12 15.15
N ARG A 330 4.55 1.13 15.62
CA ARG A 330 4.01 1.48 16.94
C ARG A 330 2.50 1.18 17.06
N ALA A 331 1.73 1.42 16.00
CA ALA A 331 0.29 1.14 15.94
C ALA A 331 -0.07 -0.36 15.88
N ARG A 332 0.92 -1.25 15.72
CA ARG A 332 0.68 -2.71 15.58
C ARG A 332 -0.19 -3.31 16.69
N ARG A 333 -0.11 -2.81 17.93
CA ARG A 333 -0.89 -3.34 19.06
C ARG A 333 -2.37 -2.98 18.97
N VAL A 334 -2.68 -1.81 18.42
CA VAL A 334 -4.03 -1.39 18.09
C VAL A 334 -4.57 -2.21 16.91
N LEU A 335 -3.74 -2.45 15.88
CA LEU A 335 -4.16 -3.15 14.67
C LEU A 335 -4.25 -4.67 14.83
N LEU A 336 -3.33 -5.29 15.58
CA LEU A 336 -3.19 -6.75 15.72
C LEU A 336 -3.60 -7.26 17.10
N GLY A 337 -3.95 -6.38 18.02
CA GLY A 337 -4.19 -6.72 19.42
C GLY A 337 -2.91 -6.95 20.23
N PRO A 338 -3.03 -7.16 21.55
CA PRO A 338 -1.87 -7.37 22.42
C PRO A 338 -1.17 -8.70 22.12
N PRO A 339 0.17 -8.78 22.34
CA PRO A 339 0.90 -10.02 22.18
C PRO A 339 0.43 -11.07 23.21
N ALA A 340 0.29 -12.31 22.76
CA ALA A 340 -0.13 -13.45 23.54
C ALA A 340 0.80 -14.67 23.31
N PRO A 341 0.94 -15.57 24.30
CA PRO A 341 1.67 -16.81 24.10
C PRO A 341 0.94 -17.69 23.07
N ARG A 342 1.65 -18.10 22.03
CA ARG A 342 1.20 -18.96 20.95
C ARG A 342 2.07 -20.21 20.89
N ALA A 343 1.55 -21.26 20.27
CA ALA A 343 2.27 -22.51 20.07
C ALA A 343 2.07 -23.00 18.64
N ASP A 344 3.12 -23.58 18.06
CA ASP A 344 3.06 -24.31 16.80
C ASP A 344 3.98 -25.55 16.87
N ALA A 345 4.28 -26.15 15.71
CA ALA A 345 5.14 -27.33 15.62
C ALA A 345 6.57 -27.09 16.16
N ASP A 346 7.05 -25.84 16.15
CA ASP A 346 8.40 -25.45 16.58
C ASP A 346 8.43 -25.00 18.06
N GLY A 347 7.33 -25.13 18.81
CA GLY A 347 7.25 -24.88 20.24
C GLY A 347 6.37 -23.67 20.63
N LEU A 348 6.78 -22.94 21.67
CA LEU A 348 6.10 -21.71 22.11
C LEU A 348 6.75 -20.46 21.48
N PHE A 349 5.95 -19.42 21.27
CA PHE A 349 6.40 -18.08 20.87
C PHE A 349 5.45 -17.00 21.37
N VAL A 350 5.89 -15.74 21.30
CA VAL A 350 5.03 -14.57 21.53
C VAL A 350 4.51 -14.11 20.18
N GLY A 351 3.20 -14.10 19.98
CA GLY A 351 2.56 -13.67 18.73
C GLY A 351 1.23 -12.97 18.96
N HIS A 352 0.47 -12.75 17.90
CA HIS A 352 -0.87 -12.14 17.99
C HIS A 352 -1.95 -13.22 17.87
N ASP A 353 -3.12 -12.97 18.47
CA ASP A 353 -4.28 -13.85 18.33
C ASP A 353 -5.15 -13.34 17.16
N PRO A 354 -5.20 -14.04 16.00
CA PRO A 354 -5.90 -13.54 14.83
C PRO A 354 -7.37 -13.23 15.08
N SER A 355 -8.04 -14.03 15.93
CA SER A 355 -9.46 -13.83 16.25
C SER A 355 -9.72 -12.59 17.13
N ARG A 356 -8.67 -11.93 17.62
CA ARG A 356 -8.76 -10.71 18.43
C ARG A 356 -8.06 -9.52 17.76
N ALA A 357 -7.56 -9.68 16.53
CA ALA A 357 -6.86 -8.64 15.79
C ALA A 357 -7.86 -7.72 15.06
N PRO A 358 -8.02 -6.44 15.44
CA PRO A 358 -9.02 -5.56 14.82
C PRO A 358 -8.87 -5.41 13.31
N ALA A 359 -7.64 -5.36 12.80
CA ALA A 359 -7.37 -5.29 11.36
C ALA A 359 -7.92 -6.52 10.61
N LEU A 360 -7.88 -7.71 11.21
CA LEU A 360 -8.46 -8.91 10.60
C LEU A 360 -9.98 -8.93 10.69
N HIS A 361 -10.59 -8.39 11.76
CA HIS A 361 -12.04 -8.22 11.83
C HIS A 361 -12.56 -7.25 10.76
N LEU A 362 -11.84 -6.15 10.53
CA LEU A 362 -12.16 -5.22 9.44
C LEU A 362 -11.97 -5.86 8.07
N PHE A 363 -10.89 -6.62 7.87
CA PHE A 363 -10.69 -7.37 6.63
C PHE A 363 -11.80 -8.41 6.39
N HIS A 364 -12.20 -9.13 7.43
CA HIS A 364 -13.31 -10.08 7.38
C HIS A 364 -14.64 -9.40 7.01
N ALA A 365 -14.90 -8.21 7.58
CA ALA A 365 -16.05 -7.40 7.20
C ALA A 365 -15.98 -6.93 5.73
N LEU A 366 -14.81 -6.48 5.26
CA LEU A 366 -14.59 -6.11 3.86
C LEU A 366 -14.82 -7.31 2.92
N ARG A 367 -14.43 -8.52 3.32
CA ARG A 367 -14.73 -9.75 2.59
C ARG A 367 -16.24 -10.00 2.47
N ALA A 368 -16.99 -9.80 3.55
CA ALA A 368 -18.45 -9.91 3.52
C ALA A 368 -19.09 -8.83 2.62
N LEU A 369 -18.55 -7.61 2.60
CA LEU A 369 -18.99 -6.57 1.66
C LEU A 369 -18.68 -6.93 0.20
N ALA A 370 -17.51 -7.50 -0.04
CA ALA A 370 -17.04 -7.98 -1.33
C ALA A 370 -17.88 -9.16 -1.89
N ALA A 371 -18.69 -9.82 -1.04
CA ALA A 371 -19.65 -10.83 -1.46
C ALA A 371 -20.86 -10.22 -2.21
N TYR A 372 -21.05 -8.89 -2.19
CA TYR A 372 -22.14 -8.22 -2.89
C TYR A 372 -22.26 -8.70 -4.35
N PRO A 373 -23.41 -9.28 -4.79
CA PRO A 373 -23.51 -9.92 -6.10
C PRO A 373 -23.19 -9.02 -7.30
N ARG A 374 -23.36 -7.70 -7.12
CA ARG A 374 -23.15 -6.66 -8.14
C ARG A 374 -21.98 -5.74 -7.79
N LEU A 375 -20.94 -6.30 -7.16
CA LEU A 375 -19.74 -5.57 -6.79
C LEU A 375 -19.11 -4.81 -7.98
N PRO A 376 -18.98 -5.38 -9.20
CA PRO A 376 -18.46 -4.63 -10.34
C PRO A 376 -19.28 -3.37 -10.64
N GLU A 377 -20.62 -3.47 -10.64
CA GLU A 377 -21.49 -2.31 -10.89
C GLU A 377 -21.46 -1.29 -9.76
N LEU A 378 -21.29 -1.72 -8.50
CA LEU A 378 -21.08 -0.81 -7.37
C LEU A 378 -19.76 -0.05 -7.51
N LEU A 379 -18.68 -0.73 -7.90
CA LEU A 379 -17.38 -0.10 -8.11
C LEU A 379 -17.41 0.86 -9.30
N ASP A 380 -18.13 0.52 -10.38
CA ASP A 380 -18.39 1.42 -11.51
C ASP A 380 -19.21 2.65 -11.10
N ALA A 381 -20.24 2.47 -10.25
CA ALA A 381 -21.03 3.57 -9.69
C ALA A 381 -20.18 4.48 -8.77
N ALA A 382 -19.34 3.89 -7.92
CA ALA A 382 -18.42 4.61 -7.06
C ALA A 382 -17.37 5.39 -7.88
N GLN A 383 -16.81 4.77 -8.92
CA GLN A 383 -15.90 5.44 -9.84
C GLN A 383 -16.60 6.58 -10.59
N THR A 384 -17.83 6.37 -11.08
CA THR A 384 -18.62 7.41 -11.76
C THR A 384 -18.87 8.61 -10.85
N LEU A 385 -19.28 8.35 -9.61
CA LEU A 385 -19.47 9.41 -8.61
C LEU A 385 -18.16 10.13 -8.30
N ALA A 386 -17.07 9.39 -8.12
CA ALA A 386 -15.73 9.93 -7.90
C ALA A 386 -15.27 10.83 -9.06
N GLU A 387 -15.41 10.39 -10.31
CA GLU A 387 -14.96 11.15 -11.47
C GLU A 387 -15.83 12.37 -11.76
N LEU A 388 -17.16 12.25 -11.62
CA LEU A 388 -18.09 13.29 -12.07
C LEU A 388 -18.53 14.26 -10.96
N ALA A 389 -18.45 13.85 -9.68
CA ALA A 389 -18.79 14.66 -8.52
C ALA A 389 -17.57 14.92 -7.62
N GLU A 390 -16.37 14.99 -8.21
CA GLU A 390 -15.13 15.27 -7.47
C GLU A 390 -15.23 16.53 -6.58
N PRO A 391 -15.75 17.68 -7.04
CA PRO A 391 -15.85 18.87 -6.20
C PRO A 391 -16.76 18.67 -4.98
N GLU A 392 -17.87 17.96 -5.14
CA GLU A 392 -18.80 17.65 -4.05
C GLU A 392 -18.20 16.67 -3.05
N LEU A 393 -17.45 15.66 -3.52
CA LEU A 393 -16.72 14.73 -2.66
C LEU A 393 -15.62 15.44 -1.87
N ALA A 394 -14.79 16.24 -2.53
CA ALA A 394 -13.74 17.02 -1.87
C ALA A 394 -14.33 18.03 -0.86
N ARG A 395 -15.47 18.66 -1.19
CA ARG A 395 -16.19 19.54 -0.27
C ARG A 395 -16.75 18.79 0.93
N LEU A 396 -17.31 17.59 0.73
CA LEU A 396 -17.80 16.75 1.82
C LEU A 396 -16.67 16.37 2.76
N LEU A 397 -15.52 15.98 2.22
CA LEU A 397 -14.35 15.62 3.02
C LEU A 397 -13.82 16.80 3.84
N ASP A 398 -13.60 17.98 3.23
CA ASP A 398 -13.22 19.21 3.97
C ASP A 398 -14.25 19.57 5.04
N ALA A 399 -15.54 19.33 4.80
CA ALA A 399 -16.57 19.58 5.79
C ALA A 399 -16.59 18.55 6.93
N VAL A 400 -16.24 17.29 6.67
CA VAL A 400 -16.09 16.24 7.70
C VAL A 400 -14.87 16.53 8.57
N GLU A 401 -13.73 16.90 7.97
CA GLU A 401 -12.51 17.28 8.69
C GLU A 401 -12.80 18.46 9.64
N ARG A 402 -13.41 19.53 9.14
CA ARG A 402 -13.82 20.68 9.98
C ARG A 402 -14.83 20.30 11.07
N ALA A 403 -15.71 19.34 10.80
CA ALA A 403 -16.64 18.84 11.82
C ALA A 403 -15.87 18.06 12.91
N GLY A 404 -14.81 17.34 12.55
CA GLY A 404 -13.83 16.77 13.46
C GLY A 404 -13.16 17.83 14.34
N ASP A 405 -12.64 18.90 13.73
CA ASP A 405 -12.05 20.05 14.46
C ASP A 405 -13.04 20.70 15.45
N VAL A 406 -14.32 20.72 15.10
CA VAL A 406 -15.37 21.18 16.02
C VAL A 406 -15.53 20.17 17.15
N ALA A 407 -15.66 18.87 16.86
CA ALA A 407 -15.82 17.82 17.86
C ALA A 407 -14.66 17.78 18.87
N ASP A 408 -13.42 17.96 18.43
CA ASP A 408 -12.23 18.00 19.28
C ASP A 408 -12.23 19.15 20.30
N ARG A 409 -13.00 20.22 20.03
CA ARG A 409 -13.22 21.32 20.99
C ARG A 409 -14.23 20.97 22.09
N TYR A 410 -14.93 19.84 21.95
CA TYR A 410 -15.91 19.31 22.90
C TYR A 410 -15.52 17.91 23.45
N PRO A 411 -14.32 17.72 24.02
CA PRO A 411 -13.82 16.38 24.39
C PRO A 411 -14.63 15.70 25.50
N THR A 412 -15.47 16.45 26.22
CA THR A 412 -16.35 15.92 27.28
C THR A 412 -17.75 15.59 26.78
N LEU A 413 -18.13 15.95 25.56
CA LEU A 413 -19.43 15.65 24.99
C LEU A 413 -19.35 14.33 24.23
N ALA A 414 -19.86 13.28 24.85
CA ALA A 414 -19.95 11.96 24.22
C ALA A 414 -21.37 11.40 24.40
N LEU A 415 -21.75 10.50 23.50
CA LEU A 415 -22.91 9.65 23.74
C LEU A 415 -22.65 8.81 25.00
N ARG A 416 -23.73 8.43 25.71
CA ARG A 416 -23.58 7.54 26.87
C ARG A 416 -22.98 6.21 26.45
N GLU A 417 -22.05 5.70 27.23
CA GLU A 417 -21.55 4.34 27.07
C GLU A 417 -22.72 3.34 27.05
N HIS A 418 -22.59 2.31 26.22
CA HIS A 418 -23.55 1.21 26.14
C HIS A 418 -24.98 1.61 25.72
N HIS A 419 -25.13 2.52 24.75
CA HIS A 419 -26.44 2.92 24.21
C HIS A 419 -26.90 2.07 23.01
N ARG A 420 -28.21 2.09 22.70
CA ARG A 420 -28.81 1.39 21.54
C ARG A 420 -29.29 2.26 20.38
N LEU A 421 -28.94 3.56 20.37
CA LEU A 421 -29.42 4.49 19.34
C LEU A 421 -29.28 3.94 17.92
N LEU A 422 -28.08 3.44 17.60
CA LEU A 422 -27.79 2.93 16.28
C LEU A 422 -28.61 1.68 15.97
N ASP A 423 -28.71 0.74 16.91
CA ASP A 423 -29.48 -0.50 16.74
C ASP A 423 -30.97 -0.24 16.52
N ASP A 424 -31.55 0.65 17.33
CA ASP A 424 -32.98 0.94 17.30
C ASP A 424 -33.37 1.76 16.06
N VAL A 425 -32.46 2.60 15.53
CA VAL A 425 -32.63 3.31 14.26
C VAL A 425 -32.40 2.39 13.05
N LEU A 426 -31.36 1.55 13.08
CA LEU A 426 -31.02 0.68 11.95
C LEU A 426 -32.10 -0.35 11.64
N GLU A 427 -32.78 -0.87 12.65
CA GLU A 427 -33.93 -1.75 12.43
C GLU A 427 -34.99 -1.06 11.54
N ARG A 428 -35.22 0.23 11.77
CA ARG A 428 -36.16 1.04 10.99
C ARG A 428 -35.61 1.41 9.63
N VAL A 429 -34.34 1.82 9.54
CA VAL A 429 -33.68 2.10 8.26
C VAL A 429 -33.65 0.86 7.35
N ARG A 430 -33.48 -0.34 7.93
CA ARG A 430 -33.60 -1.61 7.20
C ARG A 430 -35.01 -1.81 6.65
N GLU A 431 -36.05 -1.63 7.45
CA GLU A 431 -37.45 -1.69 6.98
C GLU A 431 -37.69 -0.67 5.84
N CYS A 432 -37.08 0.53 5.94
CA CYS A 432 -37.12 1.54 4.88
C CYS A 432 -36.44 1.06 3.59
N ALA A 433 -35.27 0.44 3.71
CA ALA A 433 -34.51 -0.10 2.59
C ALA A 433 -35.29 -1.23 1.88
N GLU A 434 -35.81 -2.20 2.64
CA GLU A 434 -36.57 -3.34 2.12
C GLU A 434 -37.82 -2.92 1.33
N ARG A 435 -38.42 -1.79 1.72
CA ARG A 435 -39.59 -1.17 1.06
C ARG A 435 -39.22 -0.15 -0.02
N GLY A 436 -37.94 0.06 -0.25
CA GLY A 436 -37.38 0.99 -1.24
C GLY A 436 -37.59 2.47 -0.91
N HIS A 437 -37.92 2.82 0.33
CA HIS A 437 -38.09 4.22 0.74
C HIS A 437 -36.77 5.00 0.67
N LEU A 438 -35.62 4.32 0.83
CA LEU A 438 -34.30 4.96 0.71
C LEU A 438 -34.04 5.49 -0.70
N LEU A 439 -34.48 4.79 -1.75
CA LEU A 439 -34.39 5.30 -3.12
C LEU A 439 -35.19 6.60 -3.32
N ASP A 440 -36.36 6.73 -2.69
CA ASP A 440 -37.13 7.99 -2.75
C ASP A 440 -36.41 9.11 -2.02
N VAL A 441 -35.79 8.79 -0.87
CA VAL A 441 -34.92 9.72 -0.14
C VAL A 441 -33.81 10.23 -1.06
N LEU A 442 -33.05 9.32 -1.70
CA LEU A 442 -31.96 9.67 -2.61
C LEU A 442 -32.45 10.56 -3.77
N ARG A 443 -33.53 10.16 -4.45
CA ARG A 443 -34.10 10.91 -5.59
C ARG A 443 -34.59 12.30 -5.21
N ARG A 444 -34.95 12.52 -3.94
CA ARG A 444 -35.41 13.82 -3.47
C ARG A 444 -34.29 14.74 -3.02
N MET A 445 -33.05 14.27 -2.88
CA MET A 445 -31.93 15.12 -2.44
C MET A 445 -31.62 16.28 -3.40
N SER A 446 -32.05 16.19 -4.66
CA SER A 446 -31.96 17.30 -5.63
C SER A 446 -33.00 18.42 -5.41
N ASP A 447 -33.97 18.24 -4.50
CA ASP A 447 -34.97 19.27 -4.20
C ASP A 447 -34.31 20.50 -3.52
N PRO A 448 -34.45 21.71 -4.10
CA PRO A 448 -33.82 22.91 -3.55
C PRO A 448 -34.34 23.27 -2.14
N ASN A 449 -35.52 22.80 -1.74
CA ASN A 449 -36.06 23.03 -0.40
C ASN A 449 -35.24 22.29 0.66
N LEU A 450 -34.69 21.10 0.38
CA LEU A 450 -33.90 20.34 1.34
C LEU A 450 -32.61 21.04 1.74
N ARG A 451 -32.07 21.94 0.91
CA ARG A 451 -30.88 22.75 1.24
C ARG A 451 -31.09 23.68 2.44
N ARG A 452 -32.33 23.92 2.86
CA ARG A 452 -32.64 24.72 4.06
C ARG A 452 -32.73 23.87 5.33
N LEU A 453 -32.76 22.55 5.20
CA LEU A 453 -32.92 21.63 6.32
C LEU A 453 -31.83 21.79 7.40
N PRO A 454 -30.52 21.87 7.07
CA PRO A 454 -29.48 22.01 8.09
C PRO A 454 -29.70 23.24 8.98
N ARG A 455 -30.01 24.39 8.35
CA ARG A 455 -30.32 25.63 9.06
C ARG A 455 -31.60 25.54 9.89
N GLY A 456 -32.65 24.92 9.34
CA GLY A 456 -33.91 24.75 10.07
C GLY A 456 -33.74 23.85 11.30
N LEU A 457 -32.95 22.79 11.21
CA LEU A 457 -32.60 21.94 12.36
C LEU A 457 -31.75 22.70 13.38
N ALA A 458 -30.82 23.54 12.93
CA ALA A 458 -30.04 24.40 13.81
C ALA A 458 -30.92 25.40 14.57
N ASP A 459 -31.89 26.04 13.90
CA ASP A 459 -32.83 26.95 14.57
C ASP A 459 -33.68 26.19 15.62
N LEU A 460 -34.13 24.98 15.32
CA LEU A 460 -34.86 24.15 16.28
C LEU A 460 -34.04 23.73 17.50
N MET A 461 -32.73 23.52 17.36
CA MET A 461 -31.83 23.24 18.49
C MET A 461 -31.50 24.51 19.28
N ARG A 462 -31.26 25.62 18.57
CA ARG A 462 -30.79 26.88 19.14
C ARG A 462 -31.82 27.54 20.05
N TYR A 463 -33.11 27.38 19.75
CA TYR A 463 -34.18 28.13 20.39
C TYR A 463 -35.14 27.26 21.19
N ARG A 464 -35.64 27.79 22.30
CA ARG A 464 -36.57 27.12 23.25
C ARG A 464 -37.91 27.84 23.42
N ASP A 465 -38.22 28.80 22.55
CA ASP A 465 -39.41 29.65 22.62
C ASP A 465 -40.71 28.86 22.76
N ARG A 466 -41.68 29.43 23.48
CA ARG A 466 -43.08 28.97 23.46
C ARG A 466 -43.85 29.74 22.38
N LEU A 467 -43.95 29.13 21.22
CA LEU A 467 -44.50 29.77 20.02
C LEU A 467 -46.04 29.77 20.03
N SER A 468 -46.61 30.80 19.42
CA SER A 468 -48.06 30.92 19.17
C SER A 468 -48.28 31.77 17.92
N ASP A 469 -49.48 31.74 17.33
CA ASP A 469 -49.80 32.55 16.14
C ASP A 469 -49.55 34.06 16.34
N ALA A 470 -49.71 34.55 17.58
CA ALA A 470 -49.44 35.95 17.92
C ALA A 470 -47.95 36.27 18.05
N ASN A 471 -47.10 35.25 18.24
CA ASN A 471 -45.67 35.37 18.48
C ASN A 471 -44.88 34.21 17.83
N LEU A 472 -44.80 34.21 16.50
CA LEU A 472 -43.99 33.26 15.70
C LEU A 472 -42.59 33.84 15.48
N VAL A 473 -41.82 34.00 16.57
CA VAL A 473 -40.44 34.51 16.53
C VAL A 473 -39.56 33.65 17.43
N PHE A 474 -38.35 33.36 16.96
CA PHE A 474 -37.31 32.73 17.77
C PHE A 474 -36.49 33.80 18.48
N ASP A 475 -36.66 33.93 19.80
CA ASP A 475 -36.03 34.97 20.62
C ASP A 475 -35.24 34.39 21.81
N GLU A 476 -35.65 33.24 22.34
CA GLU A 476 -35.08 32.64 23.55
C GLU A 476 -34.10 31.51 23.21
N PRO A 477 -32.77 31.71 23.36
CA PRO A 477 -31.81 30.66 23.13
C PRO A 477 -31.90 29.55 24.20
N THR A 478 -31.68 28.31 23.78
CA THR A 478 -31.57 27.13 24.65
C THR A 478 -30.35 27.27 25.56
N ASP A 479 -30.53 27.04 26.86
CA ASP A 479 -29.41 26.98 27.81
C ASP A 479 -28.97 25.52 27.96
N PHE A 480 -27.95 25.12 27.20
CA PHE A 480 -27.41 23.75 27.23
C PHE A 480 -26.71 23.38 28.55
N SER A 481 -26.46 24.35 29.43
CA SER A 481 -25.89 24.08 30.75
C SER A 481 -26.96 23.68 31.77
N ALA A 482 -28.21 24.04 31.53
CA ALA A 482 -29.33 23.72 32.40
C ALA A 482 -29.87 22.30 32.15
N PRO A 483 -30.42 21.63 33.18
CA PRO A 483 -30.93 20.27 33.05
C PRO A 483 -32.23 20.23 32.23
N ASP A 484 -32.34 19.22 31.36
CA ASP A 484 -33.48 18.92 30.50
C ASP A 484 -34.77 18.54 31.25
N SER A 485 -34.67 18.36 32.57
CA SER A 485 -35.81 18.08 33.45
C SER A 485 -36.81 19.23 33.49
N ALA A 486 -36.36 20.46 33.25
CA ALA A 486 -37.23 21.62 33.14
C ALA A 486 -37.77 21.73 31.70
N TYR A 487 -39.09 21.63 31.55
CA TYR A 487 -39.75 21.76 30.25
C TYR A 487 -39.42 23.09 29.56
N GLU A 488 -39.36 24.17 30.34
CA GLU A 488 -39.02 25.51 29.87
C GLU A 488 -37.67 25.57 29.16
N ASN A 489 -36.72 24.70 29.52
CA ASN A 489 -35.38 24.73 28.94
C ASN A 489 -35.19 23.82 27.72
N ARG A 490 -36.17 22.97 27.38
CA ARG A 490 -36.04 22.06 26.23
C ARG A 490 -36.01 22.85 24.92
N SER A 491 -35.08 22.52 24.03
CA SER A 491 -35.05 23.07 22.68
C SER A 491 -36.31 22.69 21.90
N ASN A 492 -36.65 23.47 20.87
CA ASN A 492 -37.80 23.15 20.02
C ASN A 492 -37.63 21.80 19.31
N LEU A 493 -36.41 21.39 18.96
CA LEU A 493 -36.14 20.05 18.42
C LEU A 493 -36.46 18.95 19.46
N GLN A 494 -36.05 19.15 20.71
CA GLN A 494 -36.33 18.22 21.80
C GLN A 494 -37.83 18.04 22.02
N ARG A 495 -38.56 19.16 22.03
CA ARG A 495 -40.03 19.16 22.15
C ARG A 495 -40.67 18.47 20.96
N LEU A 496 -40.20 18.72 19.74
CA LEU A 496 -40.71 18.09 18.53
C LEU A 496 -40.56 16.56 18.56
N LEU A 497 -39.37 16.06 18.92
CA LEU A 497 -39.14 14.62 19.01
C LEU A 497 -39.99 13.96 20.11
N HIS A 498 -40.18 14.64 21.24
CA HIS A 498 -41.08 14.15 22.28
C HIS A 498 -42.54 14.18 21.85
N LEU A 499 -42.97 15.21 21.11
CA LEU A 499 -44.32 15.28 20.55
C LEU A 499 -44.56 14.13 19.56
N ILE A 500 -43.62 13.85 18.67
CA ILE A 500 -43.67 12.70 17.74
C ILE A 500 -43.89 11.40 18.53
N TYR A 501 -43.09 11.17 19.57
CA TYR A 501 -43.22 9.97 20.38
C TYR A 501 -44.57 9.90 21.13
N ASP A 502 -45.00 11.00 21.75
CA ASP A 502 -46.23 11.06 22.55
C ASP A 502 -47.51 10.97 21.69
N THR A 503 -47.45 11.41 20.43
CA THR A 503 -48.59 11.37 19.49
C THR A 503 -48.70 10.07 18.70
N ARG A 504 -47.66 9.24 18.68
CA ARG A 504 -47.67 7.95 17.97
C ARG A 504 -48.72 7.01 18.54
N GLY A 505 -49.74 6.68 17.76
CA GLY A 505 -50.87 5.84 18.18
C GLY A 505 -51.80 6.50 19.22
N ALA A 506 -51.62 7.80 19.50
CA ALA A 506 -52.52 8.54 20.38
C ALA A 506 -53.85 8.80 19.65
N VAL A 507 -54.95 8.42 20.30
CA VAL A 507 -56.29 8.55 19.72
C VAL A 507 -56.91 9.87 20.16
N TYR A 508 -57.32 10.71 19.20
CA TYR A 508 -58.17 11.87 19.49
C TYR A 508 -59.64 11.51 19.31
N ARG A 509 -60.47 11.79 20.32
CA ARG A 509 -61.93 11.58 20.25
C ARG A 509 -62.67 12.83 20.70
N ALA A 510 -63.57 13.32 19.85
CA ALA A 510 -64.48 14.40 20.17
C ALA A 510 -65.93 13.94 19.96
N TYR A 511 -66.82 14.29 20.89
CA TYR A 511 -68.25 14.01 20.76
C TYR A 511 -69.00 15.29 20.41
N ILE A 512 -69.78 15.24 19.33
CA ILE A 512 -70.68 16.34 18.96
C ILE A 512 -72.12 15.83 19.06
N ASP A 513 -72.94 16.49 19.88
CA ASP A 513 -74.32 16.07 20.21
C ASP A 513 -75.18 15.67 19.01
N LEU A 514 -74.99 16.32 17.85
CA LEU A 514 -75.79 16.09 16.63
C LEU A 514 -75.18 15.08 15.65
N PHE A 515 -73.89 14.76 15.77
CA PHE A 515 -73.15 14.02 14.75
C PHE A 515 -72.40 12.80 15.30
N GLY A 516 -72.37 12.62 16.62
CA GLY A 516 -71.73 11.48 17.28
C GLY A 516 -70.24 11.70 17.54
N TRP A 517 -69.50 10.59 17.63
CA TRP A 517 -68.06 10.59 17.85
C TRP A 517 -67.30 10.82 16.54
N PHE A 518 -66.36 11.75 16.57
CA PHE A 518 -65.26 11.88 15.61
C PHE A 518 -63.99 11.34 16.26
N GLU A 519 -63.24 10.55 15.49
CA GLU A 519 -62.05 9.87 15.96
C GLU A 519 -60.91 10.04 14.96
N ILE A 520 -59.72 10.34 15.48
CA ILE A 520 -58.45 10.20 14.77
C ILE A 520 -57.69 9.10 15.51
N ASP A 521 -57.49 7.96 14.86
CA ASP A 521 -56.94 6.75 15.50
C ASP A 521 -55.46 6.88 15.88
N ASP A 522 -54.71 7.71 15.16
CA ASP A 522 -53.29 7.96 15.41
C ASP A 522 -52.97 9.40 14.99
N LEU A 523 -52.75 10.28 15.98
CA LEU A 523 -52.47 11.69 15.77
C LEU A 523 -51.19 11.93 14.96
N LEU A 524 -50.12 11.15 15.18
CA LEU A 524 -48.90 11.27 14.40
C LEU A 524 -49.11 10.81 12.95
N ALA A 525 -49.79 9.68 12.75
CA ALA A 525 -50.08 9.20 11.40
C ALA A 525 -50.96 10.21 10.64
N PHE A 526 -51.97 10.80 11.30
CA PHE A 526 -52.79 11.87 10.72
C PHE A 526 -51.96 13.11 10.36
N TYR A 527 -51.02 13.51 11.22
CA TYR A 527 -50.10 14.59 10.94
C TYR A 527 -49.20 14.28 9.73
N LEU A 528 -48.58 13.11 9.69
CA LEU A 528 -47.73 12.69 8.57
C LEU A 528 -48.55 12.57 7.27
N ASP A 529 -49.76 12.01 7.32
CA ASP A 529 -50.65 11.89 6.17
C ASP A 529 -51.02 13.25 5.57
N SER A 530 -51.03 14.33 6.36
CA SER A 530 -51.31 15.68 5.87
C SER A 530 -50.26 16.19 4.88
N PHE A 531 -49.00 15.72 4.98
CA PHE A 531 -47.93 16.10 4.04
C PHE A 531 -48.22 15.63 2.61
N GLY A 532 -48.84 14.45 2.47
CA GLY A 532 -49.28 13.89 1.19
C GLY A 532 -50.69 14.29 0.78
N GLY A 533 -51.36 15.18 1.53
CA GLY A 533 -52.78 15.52 1.35
C GLY A 533 -53.72 14.32 1.60
N GLN A 534 -53.28 13.35 2.39
CA GLN A 534 -54.01 12.12 2.67
C GLN A 534 -54.73 12.13 4.02
N ALA A 535 -54.38 13.06 4.91
CA ALA A 535 -55.17 13.33 6.11
C ALA A 535 -56.61 13.63 5.67
N SER A 536 -57.58 13.00 6.32
CA SER A 536 -58.98 13.23 5.96
C SER A 536 -59.84 13.25 7.21
N ILE A 537 -60.75 14.21 7.25
CA ILE A 537 -61.79 14.32 8.26
C ILE A 537 -63.15 14.29 7.57
N PRO A 538 -64.22 13.87 8.26
CA PRO A 538 -65.56 14.00 7.72
C PRO A 538 -65.86 15.46 7.37
N SER A 539 -66.48 15.72 6.22
CA SER A 539 -66.77 17.09 5.77
C SER A 539 -67.63 17.89 6.75
N TRP A 540 -68.41 17.20 7.59
CA TRP A 540 -69.22 17.81 8.64
C TRP A 540 -68.42 18.24 9.88
N ILE A 541 -67.19 17.74 10.06
CA ILE A 541 -66.28 18.13 11.15
C ILE A 541 -65.56 19.44 10.85
N SER A 542 -65.19 19.70 9.59
CA SER A 542 -64.42 20.90 9.21
C SER A 542 -65.01 22.23 9.76
N PRO A 543 -66.33 22.47 9.79
CA PRO A 543 -66.88 23.68 10.40
C PRO A 543 -66.69 23.83 11.92
N PHE A 544 -66.36 22.74 12.63
CA PHE A 544 -66.13 22.72 14.08
C PHE A 544 -64.65 22.83 14.46
N ILE A 545 -63.73 22.76 13.49
CA ILE A 545 -62.29 22.97 13.68
C ILE A 545 -61.91 24.19 12.85
N SER A 546 -61.78 25.36 13.50
CA SER A 546 -61.54 26.65 12.84
C SER A 546 -60.27 26.68 11.98
N GLU A 547 -59.33 25.80 12.29
CA GLU A 547 -58.00 25.71 11.71
C GLU A 547 -58.03 24.94 10.38
N PHE A 548 -59.07 24.14 10.12
CA PHE A 548 -59.17 23.30 8.92
C PHE A 548 -59.96 23.97 7.81
N GLY A 549 -59.26 24.45 6.78
CA GLY A 549 -59.87 25.05 5.60
C GLY A 549 -60.53 24.05 4.64
N SER A 550 -60.30 22.74 4.82
CA SER A 550 -60.91 21.69 4.00
C SER A 550 -61.07 20.36 4.76
N SER A 551 -61.66 19.35 4.11
CA SER A 551 -61.71 17.98 4.64
C SER A 551 -60.36 17.24 4.56
N HIS A 552 -59.35 17.84 3.93
CA HIS A 552 -57.99 17.31 3.81
C HIS A 552 -57.00 18.35 4.31
N PRO A 553 -56.78 18.43 5.64
CA PRO A 553 -56.01 19.51 6.21
C PRO A 553 -54.54 19.44 5.80
N THR A 554 -53.90 20.60 5.67
CA THR A 554 -52.44 20.70 5.42
C THR A 554 -51.65 20.50 6.71
N PRO A 555 -50.32 20.24 6.64
CA PRO A 555 -49.50 20.14 7.85
C PRO A 555 -49.58 21.37 8.75
N GLU A 556 -49.64 22.58 8.19
CA GLU A 556 -49.78 23.83 8.96
C GLU A 556 -51.15 23.94 9.64
N GLU A 557 -52.21 23.48 8.98
CA GLU A 557 -53.55 23.42 9.59
C GLU A 557 -53.58 22.41 10.74
N VAL A 558 -52.91 21.25 10.58
CA VAL A 558 -52.75 20.27 11.66
C VAL A 558 -51.84 20.79 12.78
N ASN A 559 -50.79 21.54 12.47
CA ASN A 559 -49.94 22.21 13.47
C ASN A 559 -50.79 23.12 14.37
N ARG A 560 -51.63 23.97 13.78
CA ARG A 560 -52.55 24.86 14.53
C ARG A 560 -53.58 24.06 15.31
N PHE A 561 -54.16 23.02 14.72
CA PHE A 561 -55.09 22.13 15.42
C PHE A 561 -54.46 21.50 16.67
N ILE A 562 -53.18 21.12 16.65
CA ILE A 562 -52.50 20.56 17.83
C ILE A 562 -52.08 21.67 18.82
N ALA A 563 -51.70 22.85 18.34
CA ALA A 563 -51.13 23.93 19.15
C ALA A 563 -52.16 24.93 19.72
N HIS A 564 -53.42 24.92 19.26
CA HIS A 564 -54.46 25.87 19.69
C HIS A 564 -55.46 25.27 20.68
N ASP A 565 -56.26 26.13 21.32
CA ASP A 565 -57.29 25.75 22.28
C ASP A 565 -58.65 25.51 21.61
N HIS A 566 -59.21 24.32 21.82
CA HIS A 566 -60.44 23.85 21.18
C HIS A 566 -61.58 23.76 22.19
N SER A 567 -62.23 24.90 22.42
CA SER A 567 -63.34 24.99 23.38
C SER A 567 -64.55 24.10 23.06
N VAL A 568 -64.76 23.73 21.79
CA VAL A 568 -65.93 22.95 21.33
C VAL A 568 -65.64 21.45 21.33
N LEU A 569 -64.47 21.03 20.83
CA LEU A 569 -64.15 19.61 20.62
C LEU A 569 -63.21 19.03 21.68
N GLY A 570 -62.64 19.87 22.55
CA GLY A 570 -61.56 19.49 23.45
C GLY A 570 -60.22 19.41 22.73
N ASN A 571 -59.15 19.60 23.49
CA ASN A 571 -57.80 19.61 22.96
C ASN A 571 -57.30 18.19 22.66
N PRO A 572 -56.47 18.01 21.62
CA PRO A 572 -55.71 16.79 21.44
C PRO A 572 -54.88 16.45 22.68
N THR A 573 -54.91 15.18 23.08
CA THR A 573 -54.12 14.65 24.19
C THR A 573 -53.19 13.56 23.68
N GLY A 574 -51.94 13.57 24.16
CA GLY A 574 -50.97 12.52 23.85
C GLY A 574 -51.16 11.26 24.70
N ASN A 575 -50.30 10.27 24.47
CA ASN A 575 -50.27 9.02 25.26
C ASN A 575 -49.93 9.26 26.74
N GLU A 576 -49.26 10.35 27.08
CA GLU A 576 -49.01 10.77 28.46
C GLU A 576 -50.25 11.39 29.14
N GLY A 577 -51.38 11.53 28.43
CA GLY A 577 -52.64 12.06 28.94
C GLY A 577 -52.63 13.56 29.20
N ARG A 578 -51.71 14.30 28.56
CA ARG A 578 -51.58 15.76 28.65
C ARG A 578 -52.10 16.42 27.38
N ASP A 579 -52.72 17.59 27.55
CA ASP A 579 -53.10 18.46 26.44
C ASP A 579 -51.85 18.85 25.64
N LEU A 580 -51.81 18.50 24.36
CA LEU A 580 -50.63 18.72 23.52
C LEU A 580 -50.32 20.21 23.35
N LYS A 581 -51.34 21.08 23.32
CA LYS A 581 -51.15 22.54 23.27
C LYS A 581 -50.33 23.08 24.46
N ASP A 582 -50.47 22.45 25.63
CA ASP A 582 -49.79 22.85 26.85
C ASP A 582 -48.45 22.12 27.00
N TYR A 583 -48.20 21.10 26.16
CA TYR A 583 -47.04 20.22 26.23
C TYR A 583 -46.57 19.78 24.83
N ASN A 584 -45.61 20.52 24.29
CA ASN A 584 -44.82 20.32 23.07
C ASN A 584 -45.54 20.64 21.75
N GLY A 585 -46.86 20.85 21.73
CA GLY A 585 -47.60 21.20 20.51
C GLY A 585 -47.06 22.46 19.81
N GLU A 586 -46.50 23.41 20.56
CA GLU A 586 -45.88 24.62 20.03
C GLU A 586 -44.63 24.36 19.18
N SER A 587 -43.97 23.21 19.37
CA SER A 587 -42.78 22.83 18.59
C SER A 587 -43.09 22.59 17.12
N LEU A 588 -44.34 22.27 16.77
CA LEU A 588 -44.81 22.19 15.39
C LEU A 588 -44.80 23.57 14.70
N LEU A 589 -45.14 24.62 15.43
CA LEU A 589 -45.03 26.00 14.95
C LEU A 589 -43.55 26.38 14.76
N GLY A 590 -42.66 25.87 15.62
CA GLY A 590 -41.20 26.01 15.44
C GLY A 590 -40.69 25.25 14.21
N PHE A 591 -41.23 24.08 13.94
CA PHE A 591 -40.89 23.28 12.75
C PHE A 591 -41.32 23.98 11.46
N GLU A 592 -42.45 24.70 11.48
CA GLU A 592 -42.89 25.59 10.41
C GLU A 592 -41.99 26.83 10.28
N LEU A 593 -41.78 27.56 11.39
CA LEU A 593 -41.02 28.81 11.44
C LEU A 593 -39.57 28.64 10.99
N SER A 594 -38.92 27.53 11.37
CA SER A 594 -37.55 27.20 10.97
C SER A 594 -37.42 26.86 9.48
N GLY A 595 -38.54 26.61 8.78
CA GLY A 595 -38.56 26.14 7.40
C GLY A 595 -38.21 24.66 7.22
N ALA A 596 -37.91 23.92 8.30
CA ALA A 596 -37.63 22.49 8.23
C ALA A 596 -38.85 21.68 7.77
N LEU A 597 -40.07 22.09 8.15
CA LEU A 597 -41.32 21.50 7.65
C LEU A 597 -41.42 21.57 6.13
N ASN A 598 -41.18 22.75 5.54
CA ASN A 598 -41.20 22.94 4.10
C ASN A 598 -40.07 22.17 3.39
N SER A 599 -38.93 22.03 4.06
CA SER A 599 -37.77 21.29 3.54
C SER A 599 -38.07 19.79 3.43
N LEU A 600 -38.68 19.20 4.46
CA LEU A 600 -38.99 17.76 4.52
C LEU A 600 -40.29 17.36 3.81
N ARG A 601 -41.16 18.33 3.49
CA ARG A 601 -42.47 18.06 2.89
C ARG A 601 -42.41 17.19 1.63
N PRO A 602 -41.57 17.45 0.63
CA PRO A 602 -41.52 16.62 -0.58
C PRO A 602 -41.19 15.16 -0.25
N LEU A 603 -40.27 14.95 0.69
CA LEU A 603 -39.86 13.63 1.13
C LEU A 603 -41.00 12.91 1.86
N PHE A 604 -41.62 13.55 2.85
CA PHE A 604 -42.70 12.95 3.62
C PHE A 604 -43.94 12.67 2.76
N ALA A 605 -44.25 13.54 1.79
CA ALA A 605 -45.35 13.34 0.86
C ALA A 605 -45.19 12.07 0.02
N ASP A 606 -43.99 11.85 -0.55
CA ASP A 606 -43.68 10.63 -1.31
C ASP A 606 -43.75 9.38 -0.43
N TRP A 607 -43.19 9.49 0.78
CA TRP A 607 -43.16 8.38 1.73
C TRP A 607 -44.57 7.94 2.14
N VAL A 608 -45.43 8.89 2.49
CA VAL A 608 -46.84 8.68 2.84
C VAL A 608 -47.64 8.13 1.66
N ALA A 609 -47.37 8.59 0.44
CA ALA A 609 -48.04 8.08 -0.75
C ALA A 609 -47.67 6.63 -1.04
N ARG A 610 -46.45 6.20 -0.68
CA ARG A 610 -45.97 4.83 -0.88
C ARG A 610 -46.61 3.85 0.09
N ASP A 611 -46.87 2.64 -0.40
CA ASP A 611 -47.49 1.54 0.34
C ASP A 611 -48.85 1.90 0.96
N ARG A 612 -49.53 2.88 0.39
CA ARG A 612 -50.85 3.26 0.84
C ARG A 612 -51.83 2.09 0.71
N GLY A 613 -52.56 1.82 1.78
CA GLY A 613 -53.50 0.70 1.84
C GLY A 613 -52.86 -0.67 2.04
N ALA A 614 -51.51 -0.76 2.10
CA ALA A 614 -50.86 -1.96 2.59
C ALA A 614 -51.11 -2.11 4.10
N ALA A 615 -51.01 -3.34 4.61
CA ALA A 615 -51.14 -3.64 6.04
C ALA A 615 -50.18 -2.82 6.92
N ARG A 616 -49.06 -2.42 6.34
CA ARG A 616 -48.07 -1.51 6.90
C ARG A 616 -47.89 -0.37 5.91
N SER A 617 -48.44 0.81 6.19
CA SER A 617 -48.34 1.97 5.28
C SER A 617 -46.97 2.64 5.36
N GLY A 618 -46.60 3.43 4.35
CA GLY A 618 -45.40 4.26 4.41
C GLY A 618 -45.41 5.23 5.61
N THR A 619 -46.59 5.78 5.93
CA THR A 619 -46.83 6.60 7.13
C THR A 619 -46.43 5.87 8.41
N ALA A 620 -46.81 4.60 8.56
CA ALA A 620 -46.47 3.81 9.74
C ALA A 620 -44.95 3.54 9.84
N VAL A 621 -44.28 3.33 8.71
CA VAL A 621 -42.80 3.17 8.68
C VAL A 621 -42.10 4.46 9.08
N LEU A 622 -42.51 5.60 8.51
CA LEU A 622 -41.95 6.91 8.82
C LEU A 622 -42.20 7.29 10.29
N SER A 623 -43.42 7.08 10.78
CA SER A 623 -43.80 7.28 12.19
C SER A 623 -42.88 6.50 13.13
N ASP A 624 -42.65 5.22 12.85
CA ASP A 624 -41.80 4.36 13.67
C ASP A 624 -40.32 4.76 13.60
N LEU A 625 -39.82 5.18 12.43
CA LEU A 625 -38.46 5.71 12.29
C LEU A 625 -38.27 6.97 13.13
N LEU A 626 -39.15 7.97 13.00
CA LEU A 626 -39.04 9.22 13.75
C LEU A 626 -39.18 8.99 15.26
N ALA A 627 -40.12 8.12 15.66
CA ALA A 627 -40.32 7.78 17.06
C ALA A 627 -39.15 7.00 17.68
N SER A 628 -38.33 6.31 16.88
CA SER A 628 -37.16 5.56 17.39
C SER A 628 -36.06 6.47 17.95
N LEU A 629 -36.01 7.75 17.57
CA LEU A 629 -35.01 8.71 18.05
C LEU A 629 -35.29 9.22 19.47
N HIS A 630 -36.57 9.37 19.83
CA HIS A 630 -36.97 10.00 21.09
C HIS A 630 -36.41 9.31 22.35
N PRO A 631 -36.46 7.97 22.49
CA PRO A 631 -35.92 7.27 23.66
C PRO A 631 -34.43 7.54 23.92
N HIS A 632 -33.68 7.98 22.90
CA HIS A 632 -32.26 8.29 22.99
C HIS A 632 -31.96 9.78 23.16
N PHE A 633 -32.98 10.64 23.08
CA PHE A 633 -32.74 12.08 22.98
C PHE A 633 -32.40 12.74 24.33
N SER A 634 -33.02 12.33 25.43
CA SER A 634 -32.69 12.86 26.76
C SER A 634 -32.81 11.78 27.84
N CYS A 635 -31.68 11.42 28.45
CA CYS A 635 -31.61 10.36 29.45
C CYS A 635 -31.69 10.87 30.90
N ARG A 636 -31.86 12.18 31.08
CA ARG A 636 -31.85 12.85 32.39
C ARG A 636 -33.20 12.75 33.13
N LEU A 637 -34.10 11.88 32.66
CA LEU A 637 -35.37 11.57 33.30
C LEU A 637 -35.22 10.40 34.28
N PRO A 638 -35.90 10.38 35.44
CA PRO A 638 -35.74 9.34 36.46
C PRO A 638 -35.99 7.89 35.98
N ASN A 639 -36.71 7.73 34.87
CA ASN A 639 -37.10 6.43 34.30
C ASN A 639 -36.49 6.19 32.90
N ALA A 640 -35.45 6.94 32.51
CA ALA A 640 -34.82 6.75 31.21
C ALA A 640 -34.20 5.35 31.09
N SER A 641 -34.28 4.77 29.90
CA SER A 641 -33.65 3.48 29.60
C SER A 641 -32.14 3.57 29.85
N PRO A 642 -31.51 2.56 30.48
CA PRO A 642 -30.05 2.47 30.54
C PRO A 642 -29.39 2.51 29.16
N ALA A 643 -30.10 2.06 28.11
CA ALA A 643 -29.64 2.06 26.72
C ALA A 643 -29.84 3.39 25.97
N CYS A 644 -30.28 4.45 26.65
CA CYS A 644 -30.47 5.79 26.08
C CYS A 644 -29.11 6.44 25.74
N ALA A 645 -29.01 7.19 24.63
CA ALA A 645 -27.74 7.75 24.14
C ALA A 645 -27.44 9.20 24.59
N ASP A 646 -28.46 9.92 25.04
CA ASP A 646 -28.44 11.31 25.53
C ASP A 646 -28.05 12.35 24.46
N LEU A 647 -28.66 12.24 23.26
CA LEU A 647 -28.35 13.12 22.12
C LEU A 647 -28.45 14.61 22.44
N ALA A 648 -29.28 15.02 23.40
CA ALA A 648 -29.39 16.40 23.85
C ALA A 648 -28.05 16.97 24.34
N LEU A 649 -27.17 16.15 24.91
CA LEU A 649 -25.81 16.54 25.30
C LEU A 649 -24.96 17.00 24.12
N LEU A 650 -25.19 16.46 22.92
CA LEU A 650 -24.41 16.77 21.73
C LEU A 650 -24.90 18.01 20.98
N GLN A 651 -26.08 18.57 21.34
CA GLN A 651 -26.65 19.71 20.63
C GLN A 651 -25.71 20.93 20.49
N PRO A 652 -24.90 21.33 21.50
CA PRO A 652 -23.95 22.43 21.33
C PRO A 652 -22.94 22.18 20.21
N MET A 653 -22.38 20.98 20.17
CA MET A 653 -21.42 20.55 19.15
C MET A 653 -22.11 20.45 17.78
N MET A 654 -23.27 19.81 17.70
CA MET A 654 -24.05 19.69 16.46
C MET A 654 -24.43 21.06 15.90
N LEU A 655 -24.82 22.01 16.75
CA LEU A 655 -25.12 23.38 16.37
C LEU A 655 -23.90 24.08 15.77
N GLU A 656 -22.74 23.98 16.43
CA GLU A 656 -21.53 24.58 15.92
C GLU A 656 -21.11 23.94 14.59
N ILE A 657 -21.25 22.62 14.43
CA ILE A 657 -21.03 21.94 13.14
C ILE A 657 -21.97 22.52 12.07
N LEU A 658 -23.27 22.62 12.35
CA LEU A 658 -24.25 23.13 11.39
C LEU A 658 -24.06 24.62 11.05
N ASP A 659 -23.52 25.41 11.98
CA ASP A 659 -23.31 26.86 11.80
C ASP A 659 -21.98 27.23 11.15
N THR A 660 -20.94 26.45 11.43
CA THR A 660 -19.56 26.80 11.06
C THR A 660 -18.99 25.94 9.94
N THR A 661 -19.63 24.80 9.64
CA THR A 661 -19.22 23.89 8.58
C THR A 661 -20.27 23.81 7.48
N ASP A 662 -19.83 23.39 6.29
CA ASP A 662 -20.70 23.14 5.15
C ASP A 662 -21.25 21.70 5.12
N LEU A 663 -21.14 20.92 6.22
CA LEU A 663 -21.33 19.45 6.20
C LEU A 663 -22.69 19.03 5.65
N GLY A 664 -23.77 19.64 6.16
CA GLY A 664 -25.13 19.34 5.69
C GLY A 664 -25.32 19.68 4.21
N ASP A 665 -24.84 20.84 3.78
CA ASP A 665 -24.94 21.29 2.38
C ASP A 665 -24.08 20.44 1.44
N ALA A 666 -22.88 20.03 1.88
CA ALA A 666 -21.97 19.20 1.12
C ALA A 666 -22.55 17.79 0.92
N LEU A 667 -23.08 17.19 1.99
CA LEU A 667 -23.74 15.89 1.92
C LEU A 667 -24.97 15.92 0.99
N LEU A 668 -25.86 16.90 1.16
CA LEU A 668 -27.03 17.05 0.30
C LEU A 668 -26.64 17.28 -1.16
N SER A 669 -25.60 18.06 -1.42
CA SER A 669 -25.10 18.30 -2.79
C SER A 669 -24.55 17.02 -3.41
N LEU A 670 -23.77 16.24 -2.68
CA LEU A 670 -23.24 14.96 -3.18
C LEU A 670 -24.36 13.96 -3.48
N LEU A 671 -25.32 13.81 -2.56
CA LEU A 671 -26.45 12.89 -2.75
C LEU A 671 -27.35 13.33 -3.91
N ALA A 672 -27.54 14.65 -4.10
CA ALA A 672 -28.24 15.19 -5.26
C ALA A 672 -27.53 14.82 -6.57
N GLN A 673 -26.20 14.94 -6.62
CA GLN A 673 -25.43 14.50 -7.79
C GLN A 673 -25.58 12.99 -8.02
N ALA A 674 -25.44 12.17 -6.98
CA ALA A 674 -25.60 10.72 -7.10
C ALA A 674 -27.00 10.30 -7.61
N ALA A 675 -28.04 11.08 -7.29
CA ALA A 675 -29.41 10.85 -7.77
C ALA A 675 -29.58 11.03 -9.28
N ASP A 676 -28.80 11.90 -9.89
CA ASP A 676 -28.93 12.30 -11.30
C ASP A 676 -27.87 11.66 -12.22
N LEU A 677 -26.98 10.81 -11.68
CA LEU A 677 -25.90 10.17 -12.42
C LEU A 677 -26.25 8.74 -12.88
N ASP A 678 -25.83 8.43 -14.11
CA ASP A 678 -25.77 7.09 -14.67
C ASP A 678 -24.31 6.72 -14.95
N THR A 679 -23.95 5.45 -14.75
CA THR A 679 -22.62 4.94 -15.09
C THR A 679 -22.44 4.79 -16.60
N PRO A 680 -21.20 4.61 -17.13
CA PRO A 680 -20.97 4.36 -18.55
C PRO A 680 -21.71 3.14 -19.11
N ALA A 681 -22.01 2.15 -18.27
CA ALA A 681 -22.82 0.98 -18.61
C ALA A 681 -24.34 1.26 -18.63
N GLY A 682 -24.77 2.48 -18.27
CA GLY A 682 -26.18 2.90 -18.24
C GLY A 682 -26.92 2.49 -16.96
N HIS A 683 -26.20 2.23 -15.87
CA HIS A 683 -26.82 1.93 -14.57
C HIS A 683 -26.99 3.21 -13.75
N SER A 684 -28.15 3.40 -13.12
CA SER A 684 -28.35 4.54 -12.21
C SER A 684 -27.53 4.37 -10.94
N VAL A 685 -26.72 5.39 -10.60
CA VAL A 685 -25.88 5.39 -9.40
C VAL A 685 -26.75 5.28 -8.14
N ALA A 686 -27.82 6.07 -8.02
CA ALA A 686 -28.71 6.00 -6.86
C ALA A 686 -29.42 4.65 -6.70
N GLU A 687 -29.80 3.98 -7.79
CA GLU A 687 -30.38 2.63 -7.70
C GLU A 687 -29.34 1.61 -7.23
N GLU A 688 -28.08 1.75 -7.62
CA GLU A 688 -27.00 0.88 -7.16
C GLU A 688 -26.71 1.09 -5.67
N LEU A 689 -26.64 2.35 -5.23
CA LEU A 689 -26.47 2.70 -3.81
C LEU A 689 -27.64 2.17 -2.95
N ASP A 690 -28.88 2.25 -3.42
CA ASP A 690 -30.04 1.67 -2.73
C ASP A 690 -29.98 0.14 -2.64
N ARG A 691 -29.57 -0.55 -3.72
CA ARG A 691 -29.38 -2.01 -3.71
C ARG A 691 -28.26 -2.42 -2.76
N PHE A 692 -27.16 -1.69 -2.75
CA PHE A 692 -26.04 -1.94 -1.84
C PHE A 692 -26.44 -1.68 -0.39
N ALA A 693 -27.17 -0.59 -0.10
CA ALA A 693 -27.69 -0.31 1.24
C ALA A 693 -28.60 -1.44 1.75
N ARG A 694 -29.48 -1.98 0.89
CA ARG A 694 -30.28 -3.17 1.21
C ARG A 694 -29.43 -4.39 1.52
N PHE A 695 -28.41 -4.68 0.72
CA PHE A 695 -27.47 -5.78 0.97
C PHE A 695 -26.73 -5.59 2.31
N LEU A 696 -26.22 -4.40 2.56
CA LEU A 696 -25.47 -4.02 3.75
C LEU A 696 -26.30 -4.22 5.04
N LEU A 697 -27.59 -3.89 4.99
CA LEU A 697 -28.51 -3.96 6.12
C LEU A 697 -29.24 -5.31 6.24
N ALA A 698 -29.26 -6.13 5.19
CA ALA A 698 -29.95 -7.41 5.18
C ALA A 698 -29.27 -8.41 6.15
N PRO A 699 -30.02 -8.99 7.10
CA PRO A 699 -29.50 -10.05 7.94
C PRO A 699 -29.23 -11.33 7.13
N ASP A 700 -28.09 -11.96 7.34
CA ASP A 700 -27.71 -13.22 6.68
C ASP A 700 -27.35 -14.28 7.74
N PRO A 701 -28.10 -15.40 7.83
CA PRO A 701 -27.83 -16.46 8.79
C PRO A 701 -26.54 -17.24 8.53
N ASN A 702 -25.90 -17.06 7.37
CA ASN A 702 -24.62 -17.69 7.04
C ASN A 702 -23.41 -16.82 7.41
N LEU A 703 -23.63 -15.55 7.75
CA LEU A 703 -22.56 -14.70 8.26
C LEU A 703 -22.24 -15.07 9.71
N ALA A 704 -20.95 -15.16 9.98
CA ALA A 704 -20.38 -15.29 11.30
C ALA A 704 -19.27 -14.25 11.46
N THR A 705 -18.87 -13.96 12.67
CA THR A 705 -17.64 -13.22 12.97
C THR A 705 -16.41 -14.06 12.65
N LEU A 706 -15.22 -13.45 12.65
CA LEU A 706 -13.95 -14.14 12.35
C LEU A 706 -13.67 -15.32 13.32
N ASP A 707 -14.13 -15.23 14.57
CA ASP A 707 -14.05 -16.29 15.58
C ASP A 707 -15.18 -17.34 15.48
N GLY A 708 -16.07 -17.20 14.48
CA GLY A 708 -17.15 -18.14 14.18
C GLY A 708 -18.45 -17.91 14.94
N ALA A 709 -18.61 -16.79 15.66
CA ALA A 709 -19.85 -16.48 16.35
C ALA A 709 -20.95 -16.04 15.37
N SER A 710 -22.15 -16.60 15.52
CA SER A 710 -23.31 -16.27 14.68
C SER A 710 -24.12 -15.05 15.18
N SER A 711 -23.59 -14.33 16.16
CA SER A 711 -24.21 -13.14 16.74
C SER A 711 -23.16 -12.15 17.22
N VAL A 712 -23.44 -10.85 17.09
CA VAL A 712 -22.64 -9.77 17.71
C VAL A 712 -23.44 -9.10 18.82
N LEU A 713 -22.78 -8.39 19.73
CA LEU A 713 -23.47 -7.58 20.73
C LEU A 713 -23.90 -6.25 20.11
N ALA A 714 -25.10 -5.79 20.44
CA ALA A 714 -25.59 -4.45 20.13
C ALA A 714 -24.75 -3.37 20.84
N GLY A 715 -25.04 -2.09 20.59
CA GLY A 715 -24.31 -0.98 21.21
C GLY A 715 -24.36 -0.98 22.74
N ASP A 716 -25.34 -1.63 23.36
CA ASP A 716 -25.44 -1.81 24.81
C ASP A 716 -24.50 -2.86 25.41
N GLY A 717 -23.77 -3.61 24.58
CA GLY A 717 -22.86 -4.65 25.03
C GLY A 717 -23.56 -5.86 25.69
N ILE A 718 -24.89 -5.96 25.64
CA ILE A 718 -25.65 -7.06 26.29
C ILE A 718 -26.70 -7.70 25.38
N THR A 719 -27.27 -6.96 24.43
CA THR A 719 -28.29 -7.49 23.53
C THR A 719 -27.61 -8.20 22.35
N PRO A 720 -27.81 -9.51 22.16
CA PRO A 720 -27.29 -10.19 20.98
C PRO A 720 -28.10 -9.82 19.74
N VAL A 721 -27.40 -9.50 18.65
CA VAL A 721 -27.95 -9.27 17.30
C VAL A 721 -27.68 -10.51 16.46
N ALA A 722 -28.75 -11.19 16.06
CA ALA A 722 -28.70 -12.35 15.17
C ALA A 722 -30.01 -12.47 14.35
N PRO A 723 -29.95 -12.86 13.06
CA PRO A 723 -28.73 -13.05 12.26
C PRO A 723 -27.97 -11.73 12.01
N ILE A 724 -26.66 -11.83 11.75
CA ILE A 724 -25.77 -10.68 11.53
C ILE A 724 -25.96 -10.15 10.11
N SER A 725 -25.92 -8.83 9.91
CA SER A 725 -25.79 -8.22 8.57
C SER A 725 -24.35 -7.79 8.30
N PRO A 726 -23.93 -7.61 7.02
CA PRO A 726 -22.60 -7.09 6.71
C PRO A 726 -22.27 -5.77 7.44
N PHE A 727 -23.28 -4.92 7.66
CA PHE A 727 -23.12 -3.69 8.44
C PHE A 727 -22.72 -3.96 9.89
N TYR A 728 -23.40 -4.90 10.56
CA TYR A 728 -23.08 -5.27 11.93
C TYR A 728 -21.71 -5.92 12.07
N LEU A 729 -21.25 -6.63 11.04
CA LEU A 729 -19.90 -7.19 10.97
C LEU A 729 -18.84 -6.08 10.87
N LEU A 730 -19.08 -5.05 10.04
CA LEU A 730 -18.22 -3.87 9.96
C LEU A 730 -18.18 -3.11 11.29
N LEU A 731 -19.35 -2.86 11.91
CA LEU A 731 -19.41 -2.24 13.24
C LEU A 731 -18.66 -3.05 14.29
N HIS A 732 -18.73 -4.38 14.23
CA HIS A 732 -17.99 -5.24 15.16
C HIS A 732 -16.47 -5.04 15.01
N GLY A 733 -15.96 -4.98 13.78
CA GLY A 733 -14.55 -4.69 13.51
C GLY A 733 -14.12 -3.28 13.94
N LEU A 734 -14.97 -2.27 13.73
CA LEU A 734 -14.71 -0.90 14.18
C LEU A 734 -14.69 -0.79 15.71
N ARG A 735 -15.65 -1.42 16.41
CA ARG A 735 -15.63 -1.47 17.88
C ARG A 735 -14.40 -2.20 18.43
N ALA A 736 -13.99 -3.29 17.78
CA ALA A 736 -12.75 -3.98 18.17
C ALA A 736 -11.52 -3.06 18.00
N LEU A 737 -11.52 -2.19 16.99
CA LEU A 737 -10.47 -1.18 16.80
C LEU A 737 -10.54 -0.11 17.90
N ASP A 738 -11.72 0.44 18.18
CA ASP A 738 -11.93 1.44 19.24
C ASP A 738 -11.51 0.90 20.62
N ASP A 739 -11.95 -0.32 20.98
CA ASP A 739 -11.54 -1.00 22.22
C ASP A 739 -10.00 -1.16 22.31
N ALA A 740 -9.34 -1.43 21.17
CA ALA A 740 -7.89 -1.57 21.10
C ALA A 740 -7.16 -0.21 21.19
N ARG A 741 -7.75 0.86 20.64
CA ARG A 741 -7.24 2.24 20.76
C ARG A 741 -7.30 2.71 22.22
N ASP A 742 -8.44 2.49 22.89
CA ASP A 742 -8.63 2.84 24.30
C ASP A 742 -7.66 2.08 25.22
N ALA A 743 -7.33 0.82 24.87
CA ALA A 743 -6.39 0.00 25.61
C ALA A 743 -4.91 0.38 25.40
N ASP A 744 -4.56 1.07 24.31
CA ASP A 744 -3.19 1.46 23.96
C ASP A 744 -3.10 2.90 23.41
N PRO A 745 -3.08 3.93 24.29
CA PRO A 745 -3.03 5.33 23.87
C PRO A 745 -1.79 5.72 23.05
N GLU A 746 -0.66 5.01 23.23
CA GLU A 746 0.55 5.27 22.43
C GLU A 746 0.36 4.73 21.00
N GLY A 747 -0.19 3.53 20.88
CA GLY A 747 -0.56 2.93 19.60
C GLY A 747 -1.64 3.74 18.89
N ASP A 748 -2.63 4.25 19.63
CA ASP A 748 -3.68 5.14 19.11
C ASP A 748 -3.08 6.44 18.54
N ALA A 749 -2.24 7.14 19.31
CA ALA A 749 -1.58 8.34 18.83
C ALA A 749 -0.70 8.08 17.59
N ALA A 750 -0.06 6.90 17.50
CA ALA A 750 0.70 6.51 16.33
C ALA A 750 -0.20 6.22 15.11
N LEU A 751 -1.33 5.52 15.32
CA LEU A 751 -2.32 5.28 14.27
C LEU A 751 -2.94 6.58 13.78
N GLY A 752 -3.23 7.53 14.68
CA GLY A 752 -3.71 8.87 14.35
C GLY A 752 -2.74 9.62 13.44
N ARG A 753 -1.44 9.66 13.77
CA ARG A 753 -0.41 10.27 12.92
C ARG A 753 -0.27 9.60 11.55
N VAL A 754 -0.41 8.27 11.48
CA VAL A 754 -0.43 7.56 10.20
C VAL A 754 -1.67 7.94 9.39
N GLY A 755 -2.83 8.00 10.05
CA GLY A 755 -4.10 8.41 9.46
C GLY A 755 -4.02 9.82 8.86
N GLU A 756 -3.55 10.80 9.64
CA GLU A 756 -3.32 12.19 9.20
C GLU A 756 -2.42 12.25 7.97
N ARG A 757 -1.32 11.50 7.95
CA ARG A 757 -0.41 11.47 6.79
C ARG A 757 -1.04 10.86 5.54
N ILE A 758 -1.80 9.77 5.70
CA ILE A 758 -2.52 9.17 4.58
C ILE A 758 -3.58 10.14 4.08
N ASP A 759 -4.29 10.81 4.99
CA ASP A 759 -5.29 11.81 4.65
C ASP A 759 -4.66 12.98 3.88
N ASP A 760 -3.61 13.60 4.41
CA ASP A 760 -2.87 14.70 3.75
C ASP A 760 -2.42 14.35 2.33
N VAL A 761 -1.87 13.14 2.16
CA VAL A 761 -1.24 12.70 0.92
C VAL A 761 -2.24 12.23 -0.13
N PHE A 762 -3.29 11.50 0.30
CA PHE A 762 -4.25 10.86 -0.61
C PHE A 762 -5.57 11.61 -0.74
N LEU A 763 -6.01 12.29 0.32
CA LEU A 763 -7.34 12.83 0.46
C LEU A 763 -7.35 14.34 0.71
N GLY A 764 -6.19 14.97 0.93
CA GLY A 764 -6.08 16.41 1.19
C GLY A 764 -6.85 17.25 0.16
N VAL A 765 -7.51 18.30 0.64
CA VAL A 765 -8.42 19.13 -0.17
C VAL A 765 -7.88 20.54 -0.32
N GLU A 766 -7.89 21.05 -1.55
CA GLU A 766 -7.66 22.47 -1.83
C GLU A 766 -8.95 23.19 -2.21
N LYS A 767 -9.10 24.42 -1.73
CA LYS A 767 -10.21 25.31 -2.06
C LYS A 767 -9.71 26.52 -2.86
N THR A 768 -10.04 26.57 -4.14
CA THR A 768 -9.77 27.73 -5.01
C THR A 768 -11.08 28.48 -5.29
N GLY A 769 -11.34 29.54 -4.51
CA GLY A 769 -12.61 30.27 -4.57
C GLY A 769 -13.76 29.44 -4.02
N THR A 770 -14.74 29.10 -4.86
CA THR A 770 -15.86 28.20 -4.51
C THR A 770 -15.63 26.75 -4.92
N LEU A 771 -14.51 26.47 -5.61
CA LEU A 771 -14.22 25.15 -6.15
C LEU A 771 -13.35 24.36 -5.18
N TYR A 772 -13.82 23.17 -4.83
CA TYR A 772 -13.11 22.18 -4.03
C TYR A 772 -12.50 21.13 -4.96
N ARG A 773 -11.28 20.69 -4.67
CA ARG A 773 -10.56 19.64 -5.40
C ARG A 773 -9.61 18.91 -4.48
N PHE A 774 -9.26 17.67 -4.82
CA PHE A 774 -8.15 17.00 -4.15
C PHE A 774 -6.83 17.68 -4.51
N SER A 775 -6.03 17.98 -3.48
CA SER A 775 -4.73 18.66 -3.59
C SER A 775 -3.76 17.84 -4.43
N ASN A 776 -3.70 16.52 -4.18
CA ASN A 776 -2.88 15.60 -4.95
C ASN A 776 -3.67 14.95 -6.09
N ARG A 777 -3.72 15.65 -7.23
CA ARG A 777 -4.40 15.20 -8.46
C ARG A 777 -3.94 13.82 -8.94
N ARG A 778 -2.66 13.49 -8.78
CA ARG A 778 -2.11 12.22 -9.27
C ARG A 778 -2.62 11.07 -8.42
N THR A 779 -2.58 11.23 -7.10
CA THR A 779 -3.08 10.24 -6.15
C THR A 779 -4.57 10.00 -6.29
N TRP A 780 -5.35 11.06 -6.53
CA TRP A 780 -6.77 10.92 -6.87
C TRP A 780 -6.97 10.05 -8.12
N VAL A 781 -6.21 10.29 -9.18
CA VAL A 781 -6.25 9.47 -10.40
C VAL A 781 -5.80 8.02 -10.14
N VAL A 782 -4.83 7.79 -9.24
CA VAL A 782 -4.47 6.43 -8.80
C VAL A 782 -5.65 5.73 -8.12
N ALA A 783 -6.38 6.42 -7.23
CA ALA A 783 -7.57 5.87 -6.58
C ALA A 783 -8.67 5.49 -7.60
N LEU A 784 -8.91 6.34 -8.60
CA LEU A 784 -9.84 6.04 -9.70
C LEU A 784 -9.40 4.82 -10.52
N ASN A 785 -8.10 4.72 -10.81
CA ASN A 785 -7.54 3.55 -11.49
C ASN A 785 -7.66 2.28 -10.64
N ALA A 786 -7.52 2.38 -9.32
CA ALA A 786 -7.71 1.27 -8.40
C ALA A 786 -9.16 0.77 -8.39
N LEU A 787 -10.15 1.68 -8.34
CA LEU A 787 -11.58 1.32 -8.42
C LEU A 787 -11.90 0.57 -9.73
N ARG A 788 -11.44 1.10 -10.86
CA ARG A 788 -11.60 0.46 -12.17
C ARG A 788 -10.96 -0.93 -12.19
N PHE A 789 -9.71 -1.02 -11.73
CA PHE A 789 -8.96 -2.26 -11.72
C PHE A 789 -9.65 -3.33 -10.84
N LEU A 790 -10.14 -2.95 -9.67
CA LEU A 790 -10.89 -3.84 -8.79
C LEU A 790 -12.23 -4.28 -9.41
N ALA A 791 -12.92 -3.39 -10.14
CA ALA A 791 -14.16 -3.73 -10.84
C ALA A 791 -13.92 -4.79 -11.92
N GLU A 792 -12.96 -4.54 -12.82
CA GLU A 792 -12.56 -5.47 -13.89
C GLU A 792 -12.12 -6.82 -13.31
N ARG A 793 -11.37 -6.78 -12.20
CA ARG A 793 -10.88 -7.98 -11.54
C ARG A 793 -11.99 -8.79 -10.88
N ALA A 794 -12.90 -8.12 -10.16
CA ALA A 794 -14.05 -8.75 -9.55
C ALA A 794 -14.94 -9.41 -10.62
N GLU A 795 -15.17 -8.74 -11.75
CA GLU A 795 -15.90 -9.29 -12.89
C GLU A 795 -15.20 -10.54 -13.45
N ALA A 796 -13.89 -10.47 -13.71
CA ALA A 796 -13.13 -11.59 -14.27
C ALA A 796 -13.12 -12.83 -13.37
N LEU A 797 -12.96 -12.65 -12.05
CA LEU A 797 -12.97 -13.75 -11.09
C LEU A 797 -14.39 -14.32 -10.89
N ARG A 798 -15.43 -13.48 -10.93
CA ARG A 798 -16.83 -13.93 -10.88
C ARG A 798 -17.21 -14.71 -12.13
N ALA A 799 -16.78 -14.28 -13.32
CA ALA A 799 -16.98 -15.00 -14.57
C ALA A 799 -16.33 -16.40 -14.55
N LYS A 800 -15.22 -16.56 -13.81
CA LYS A 800 -14.55 -17.85 -13.58
C LYS A 800 -15.15 -18.68 -12.44
N GLY A 801 -15.98 -18.08 -11.59
CA GLY A 801 -16.54 -18.73 -10.40
C GLY A 801 -15.54 -18.93 -9.25
N THR A 802 -14.42 -18.19 -9.23
CA THR A 802 -13.35 -18.34 -8.22
C THR A 802 -13.29 -17.18 -7.22
N TRP A 803 -14.13 -16.15 -7.36
CA TRP A 803 -14.13 -14.96 -6.50
C TRP A 803 -14.16 -15.29 -4.99
N GLU A 804 -15.09 -16.14 -4.56
CA GLU A 804 -15.25 -16.48 -3.14
C GLU A 804 -14.07 -17.29 -2.60
N SER A 805 -13.53 -18.22 -3.39
CA SER A 805 -12.37 -19.03 -2.97
C SER A 805 -11.10 -18.20 -2.84
N GLU A 806 -10.85 -17.28 -3.78
CA GLU A 806 -9.68 -16.41 -3.78
C GLU A 806 -9.71 -15.43 -2.59
N LEU A 807 -10.88 -14.87 -2.28
CA LEU A 807 -11.04 -14.03 -1.08
C LEU A 807 -10.88 -14.82 0.22
N ALA A 808 -11.36 -16.07 0.27
CA ALA A 808 -11.18 -16.94 1.43
C ALA A 808 -9.72 -17.39 1.62
N GLU A 809 -9.00 -17.63 0.54
CA GLU A 809 -7.56 -17.92 0.56
C GLU A 809 -6.77 -16.72 1.07
N LEU A 810 -7.05 -15.50 0.56
CA LEU A 810 -6.42 -14.28 1.06
C LEU A 810 -6.68 -14.03 2.56
N GLU A 811 -7.90 -14.28 3.03
CA GLU A 811 -8.22 -14.22 4.45
C GLU A 811 -7.42 -15.25 5.27
N SER A 812 -7.37 -16.49 4.79
CA SER A 812 -6.62 -17.57 5.43
C SER A 812 -5.13 -17.23 5.52
N ASP A 813 -4.54 -16.68 4.46
CA ASP A 813 -3.14 -16.25 4.42
C ASP A 813 -2.87 -15.12 5.41
N LEU A 814 -3.78 -14.15 5.54
CA LEU A 814 -3.66 -13.07 6.53
C LEU A 814 -3.80 -13.60 7.96
N VAL A 815 -4.72 -14.52 8.22
CA VAL A 815 -4.88 -15.19 9.52
C VAL A 815 -3.63 -16.00 9.87
N GLU A 816 -3.06 -16.74 8.92
CA GLU A 816 -1.80 -17.47 9.10
C GLU A 816 -0.63 -16.51 9.34
N ALA A 817 -0.53 -15.42 8.58
CA ALA A 817 0.53 -14.44 8.74
C ALA A 817 0.51 -13.78 10.13
N VAL A 818 -0.68 -13.37 10.62
CA VAL A 818 -0.85 -12.76 11.95
C VAL A 818 -0.66 -13.78 13.07
N GLY A 819 -1.16 -15.01 12.88
CA GLY A 819 -1.13 -16.06 13.89
C GLY A 819 0.16 -16.86 13.96
N GLY A 820 1.02 -16.76 12.94
CA GLY A 820 2.28 -17.47 12.80
C GLY A 820 3.47 -16.74 13.43
N ARG A 821 4.64 -17.39 13.44
CA ARG A 821 5.88 -16.85 14.04
C ARG A 821 6.55 -15.72 13.26
N VAL A 822 6.29 -15.65 11.96
CA VAL A 822 7.04 -14.78 11.03
C VAL A 822 6.74 -13.31 11.28
N LEU A 823 5.47 -12.94 11.37
CA LEU A 823 5.07 -11.55 11.58
C LEU A 823 5.54 -11.02 12.94
N PRO A 824 5.36 -11.72 14.09
CA PRO A 824 5.89 -11.26 15.36
C PRO A 824 7.41 -11.09 15.36
N ALA A 825 8.16 -12.00 14.73
CA ALA A 825 9.61 -11.84 14.60
C ALA A 825 10.00 -10.63 13.73
N ALA A 826 9.27 -10.39 12.63
CA ALA A 826 9.49 -9.25 11.76
C ALA A 826 9.15 -7.92 12.45
N LEU A 827 8.06 -7.89 13.23
CA LEU A 827 7.69 -6.76 14.07
C LEU A 827 8.71 -6.54 15.19
N GLY A 828 9.23 -7.60 15.81
CA GLY A 828 10.31 -7.53 16.81
C GLY A 828 11.60 -6.97 16.23
N ALA A 829 11.97 -7.36 15.01
CA ALA A 829 13.11 -6.79 14.28
C ALA A 829 12.86 -5.30 13.91
N ALA A 830 11.65 -4.97 13.44
CA ALA A 830 11.28 -3.59 13.14
C ALA A 830 11.24 -2.72 14.40
N GLU A 831 10.80 -3.25 15.53
CA GLU A 831 10.84 -2.60 16.84
C GLU A 831 12.26 -2.34 17.29
N ASP A 832 13.15 -3.34 17.17
CA ASP A 832 14.57 -3.21 17.51
C ASP A 832 15.23 -2.09 16.71
N ILE A 833 14.99 -2.07 15.39
CA ILE A 833 15.44 -1.00 14.50
C ILE A 833 14.82 0.34 14.92
N SER A 834 13.51 0.34 15.20
CA SER A 834 12.78 1.55 15.58
C SER A 834 13.18 2.09 16.96
N SER A 835 13.79 1.30 17.82
CA SER A 835 14.24 1.76 19.15
C SER A 835 15.43 2.74 19.07
N ASP A 836 16.14 2.74 17.93
CA ASP A 836 17.33 3.54 17.70
C ASP A 836 17.02 4.74 16.79
N ALA A 837 16.94 5.94 17.39
CA ALA A 837 16.57 7.14 16.65
C ALA A 837 17.55 7.48 15.50
N GLY A 838 18.84 7.16 15.66
CA GLY A 838 19.84 7.38 14.61
C GLY A 838 19.60 6.44 13.43
N LEU A 839 19.43 5.15 13.71
CA LEU A 839 19.15 4.13 12.71
C LEU A 839 17.83 4.39 11.96
N ARG A 840 16.77 4.79 12.68
CA ARG A 840 15.48 5.18 12.08
C ARG A 840 15.66 6.27 11.03
N SER A 841 16.33 7.36 11.41
CA SER A 841 16.60 8.48 10.50
C SER A 841 17.46 8.03 9.33
N ASP A 842 18.55 7.30 9.57
CA ASP A 842 19.45 6.87 8.50
C ASP A 842 18.77 5.95 7.48
N LEU A 843 17.87 5.06 7.92
CA LEU A 843 17.08 4.19 7.04
C LEU A 843 16.04 4.98 6.23
N VAL A 844 15.30 5.89 6.87
CA VAL A 844 14.35 6.77 6.18
C VAL A 844 15.09 7.61 5.13
N ASP A 845 16.22 8.18 5.50
CA ASP A 845 17.02 9.01 4.61
C ASP A 845 17.67 8.19 3.49
N LEU A 846 18.01 6.91 3.71
CA LEU A 846 18.43 6.01 2.64
C LEU A 846 17.25 5.75 1.68
N LEU A 847 16.06 5.44 2.19
CA LEU A 847 14.87 5.22 1.36
C LEU A 847 14.52 6.47 0.55
N LEU A 848 14.51 7.65 1.17
CA LEU A 848 14.31 8.93 0.49
C LEU A 848 15.44 9.19 -0.52
N TYR A 849 16.69 8.88 -0.18
CA TYR A 849 17.80 9.01 -1.11
C TYR A 849 17.67 8.07 -2.31
N LEU A 850 17.05 6.89 -2.19
CA LEU A 850 16.78 5.97 -3.29
C LEU A 850 15.54 6.38 -4.11
N LEU A 851 14.48 6.87 -3.46
CA LEU A 851 13.19 7.18 -4.07
C LEU A 851 13.08 8.61 -4.63
N ALA A 852 13.71 9.59 -3.96
CA ALA A 852 13.63 11.02 -4.28
C ALA A 852 14.94 11.51 -4.94
N PRO A 853 15.10 11.35 -6.27
CA PRO A 853 16.27 11.82 -7.03
C PRO A 853 16.50 13.33 -6.91
N ALA A 854 17.76 13.75 -6.85
CA ALA A 854 18.13 15.16 -6.75
C ALA A 854 17.94 15.91 -8.08
N GLY A 855 17.76 15.19 -9.19
CA GLY A 855 17.55 15.78 -10.52
C GLY A 855 16.75 14.91 -11.49
N ALA A 856 16.34 15.53 -12.61
CA ALA A 856 15.49 14.89 -13.61
C ALA A 856 16.07 13.59 -14.19
N ALA A 857 17.37 13.56 -14.50
CA ALA A 857 18.04 12.38 -15.08
C ALA A 857 18.06 11.18 -14.11
N GLU A 858 18.46 11.42 -12.86
CA GLU A 858 18.46 10.42 -11.79
C GLU A 858 17.05 9.89 -11.50
N GLY A 859 16.02 10.72 -11.69
CA GLY A 859 14.63 10.28 -11.56
C GLY A 859 14.17 9.38 -12.66
N ARG A 860 14.57 9.63 -13.91
CA ARG A 860 14.30 8.69 -15.01
C ARG A 860 14.93 7.34 -14.74
N GLU A 861 16.17 7.35 -14.25
CA GLU A 861 16.92 6.13 -13.92
C GLU A 861 16.26 5.35 -12.77
N ALA A 862 15.87 6.03 -11.68
CA ALA A 862 15.18 5.40 -10.55
C ALA A 862 13.84 4.74 -10.97
N ARG A 863 13.08 5.37 -11.87
CA ARG A 863 11.82 4.82 -12.37
C ARG A 863 12.02 3.60 -13.27
N ARG A 864 12.97 3.68 -14.20
CA ARG A 864 13.34 2.55 -15.06
C ARG A 864 13.83 1.38 -14.23
N LEU A 865 14.60 1.65 -13.19
CA LEU A 865 15.06 0.66 -12.24
C LEU A 865 13.91 0.01 -11.47
N ALA A 866 13.01 0.81 -10.89
CA ALA A 866 11.85 0.29 -10.17
C ALA A 866 10.98 -0.60 -11.08
N ALA A 867 10.74 -0.16 -12.31
CA ALA A 867 10.04 -0.93 -13.32
C ALA A 867 10.79 -2.24 -13.68
N ALA A 868 12.11 -2.18 -13.87
CA ALA A 868 12.93 -3.35 -14.17
C ALA A 868 12.93 -4.35 -12.99
N LEU A 869 13.01 -3.88 -11.75
CA LEU A 869 13.00 -4.71 -10.55
C LEU A 869 11.66 -5.45 -10.41
N LEU A 870 10.53 -4.75 -10.51
CA LEU A 870 9.20 -5.36 -10.43
C LEU A 870 9.03 -6.46 -11.49
N GLN A 871 9.47 -6.20 -12.71
CA GLN A 871 9.41 -7.17 -13.81
C GLN A 871 10.40 -8.34 -13.64
N THR A 872 11.54 -8.11 -12.98
CA THR A 872 12.50 -9.17 -12.65
C THR A 872 11.95 -10.09 -11.56
N LEU A 873 11.19 -9.54 -10.60
CA LEU A 873 10.54 -10.33 -9.56
C LEU A 873 9.43 -11.22 -10.13
N GLU A 874 8.73 -10.78 -11.18
CA GLU A 874 7.77 -11.62 -11.92
C GLU A 874 8.42 -12.67 -12.84
N ASN A 875 9.72 -12.53 -13.15
CA ASN A 875 10.42 -13.44 -14.05
C ASN A 875 10.72 -14.76 -13.33
N GLU A 876 9.76 -15.68 -13.31
CA GLU A 876 9.88 -17.00 -12.68
C GLU A 876 11.04 -17.85 -13.20
N HIS A 877 11.39 -17.71 -14.50
CA HIS A 877 12.53 -18.41 -15.08
C HIS A 877 13.87 -17.99 -14.46
N LEU A 878 13.94 -16.81 -13.84
CA LEU A 878 15.07 -16.35 -13.05
C LEU A 878 14.81 -16.44 -11.55
N ALA A 879 13.68 -15.90 -11.09
CA ALA A 879 13.33 -15.75 -9.71
C ALA A 879 13.22 -17.11 -9.00
N LEU A 880 12.65 -18.16 -9.63
CA LEU A 880 12.50 -19.46 -8.96
C LEU A 880 13.83 -20.21 -8.79
N PRO A 881 14.66 -20.42 -9.83
CA PRO A 881 15.97 -21.03 -9.64
C PRO A 881 16.83 -20.23 -8.67
N LEU A 882 16.82 -18.90 -8.80
CA LEU A 882 17.57 -18.01 -7.91
C LEU A 882 17.08 -18.11 -6.47
N SER A 883 15.78 -18.05 -6.22
CA SER A 883 15.19 -18.14 -4.88
C SER A 883 15.50 -19.48 -4.25
N ARG A 884 15.23 -20.60 -4.94
CA ARG A 884 15.52 -21.93 -4.41
C ARG A 884 16.99 -22.09 -4.08
N ARG A 885 17.86 -21.59 -4.95
CA ARG A 885 19.31 -21.68 -4.75
C ARG A 885 19.78 -20.80 -3.60
N LEU A 886 19.38 -19.53 -3.57
CA LEU A 886 19.71 -18.61 -2.47
C LEU A 886 19.16 -19.13 -1.13
N GLY A 887 17.93 -19.64 -1.10
CA GLY A 887 17.33 -20.22 0.11
C GLY A 887 18.06 -21.48 0.59
N ALA A 888 18.69 -22.25 -0.30
CA ALA A 888 19.54 -23.38 0.09
C ALA A 888 20.97 -22.97 0.46
N LEU A 889 21.49 -21.92 -0.15
CA LEU A 889 22.84 -21.42 0.10
C LEU A 889 22.93 -20.61 1.39
N LEU A 890 21.91 -19.80 1.69
CA LEU A 890 21.89 -18.88 2.82
C LEU A 890 21.15 -19.45 4.05
N ASP A 891 20.70 -20.71 4.01
CA ASP A 891 20.02 -21.35 5.14
C ASP A 891 20.97 -21.40 6.36
N PRO A 892 20.65 -20.70 7.48
CA PRO A 892 21.52 -20.68 8.65
C PRO A 892 21.59 -22.04 9.36
N ASP A 893 20.64 -22.94 9.11
CA ASP A 893 20.60 -24.27 9.72
C ASP A 893 21.33 -25.34 8.88
N ARG A 894 21.85 -24.98 7.70
CA ARG A 894 22.68 -25.89 6.90
C ARG A 894 24.06 -26.09 7.53
N ALA A 895 24.70 -27.20 7.21
CA ALA A 895 26.08 -27.46 7.61
C ALA A 895 27.05 -26.46 6.96
N GLU A 896 27.95 -25.87 7.74
CA GLU A 896 28.96 -24.94 7.23
C GLU A 896 29.86 -25.63 6.21
N PRO A 897 30.05 -25.09 4.99
CA PRO A 897 31.02 -25.63 4.06
C PRO A 897 32.44 -25.33 4.56
N VAL A 898 33.20 -26.38 4.85
CA VAL A 898 34.59 -26.31 5.29
C VAL A 898 35.48 -26.74 4.14
N PHE A 899 36.47 -25.89 3.81
CA PHE A 899 37.52 -26.29 2.88
C PHE A 899 38.54 -27.19 3.57
N VAL A 900 38.70 -28.39 3.03
CA VAL A 900 39.72 -29.35 3.47
C VAL A 900 40.81 -29.41 2.40
N PRO A 901 42.05 -28.99 2.69
CA PRO A 901 43.15 -29.05 1.74
C PRO A 901 43.29 -30.45 1.12
N GLY A 902 43.25 -30.51 -0.22
CA GLY A 902 43.34 -31.76 -0.99
C GLY A 902 42.04 -32.57 -1.11
N ALA A 903 41.02 -32.30 -0.30
CA ALA A 903 39.70 -32.94 -0.40
C ALA A 903 38.59 -31.99 -0.92
N GLY A 904 38.86 -30.69 -1.02
CA GLY A 904 37.92 -29.69 -1.52
C GLY A 904 36.93 -29.22 -0.46
N CYS A 905 35.78 -28.71 -0.90
CA CYS A 905 34.72 -28.25 -0.01
C CYS A 905 33.91 -29.44 0.52
N ALA A 906 33.85 -29.59 1.84
CA ALA A 906 33.09 -30.61 2.54
C ALA A 906 32.09 -29.99 3.52
N ALA A 907 31.06 -30.73 3.91
CA ALA A 907 30.15 -30.30 4.97
C ALA A 907 30.84 -30.42 6.34
N GLY A 908 30.87 -29.32 7.09
CA GLY A 908 31.32 -29.27 8.48
C GLY A 908 30.23 -29.67 9.47
N GLU A 909 30.55 -29.58 10.76
CA GLU A 909 29.63 -29.91 11.86
C GLU A 909 28.91 -28.68 12.44
N ALA A 910 29.45 -27.48 12.18
CA ALA A 910 28.89 -26.21 12.66
C ALA A 910 27.74 -25.71 11.77
N PRO A 911 26.78 -24.95 12.31
CA PRO A 911 25.77 -24.26 11.52
C PRO A 911 26.36 -23.13 10.68
N PHE A 912 25.68 -22.77 9.61
CA PHE A 912 26.19 -21.86 8.61
C PHE A 912 25.95 -20.38 8.96
N ALA A 913 26.87 -19.80 9.72
CA ALA A 913 26.84 -18.39 10.14
C ALA A 913 27.43 -17.41 9.09
N TRP A 914 27.32 -17.69 7.79
CA TRP A 914 28.00 -16.88 6.75
C TRP A 914 27.48 -15.44 6.65
N VAL A 915 26.17 -15.23 6.81
CA VAL A 915 25.59 -13.87 6.82
C VAL A 915 26.12 -13.07 8.01
N SER A 916 26.14 -13.66 9.21
CA SER A 916 26.76 -13.04 10.39
C SER A 916 28.24 -12.72 10.17
N ARG A 917 29.02 -13.65 9.60
CA ARG A 917 30.44 -13.43 9.27
C ARG A 917 30.64 -12.33 8.24
N LEU A 918 29.78 -12.25 7.22
CA LEU A 918 29.79 -11.19 6.22
C LEU A 918 29.53 -9.82 6.87
N LEU A 919 28.52 -9.73 7.75
CA LEU A 919 28.17 -8.49 8.43
C LEU A 919 29.25 -8.04 9.43
N ASP A 920 29.81 -8.96 10.22
CA ASP A 920 30.95 -8.66 11.10
C ASP A 920 32.17 -8.19 10.30
N LEU A 921 32.50 -8.89 9.21
CA LEU A 921 33.62 -8.51 8.36
C LEU A 921 33.38 -7.15 7.69
N ALA A 922 32.19 -6.91 7.15
CA ALA A 922 31.84 -5.64 6.51
C ALA A 922 31.90 -4.47 7.51
N ALA A 923 31.34 -4.63 8.72
CA ALA A 923 31.37 -3.61 9.76
C ALA A 923 32.80 -3.28 10.23
N ARG A 924 33.67 -4.29 10.33
CA ARG A 924 35.09 -4.11 10.69
C ARG A 924 35.88 -3.47 9.56
N LEU A 925 35.69 -3.93 8.32
CA LEU A 925 36.36 -3.37 7.14
C LEU A 925 35.94 -1.92 6.90
N SER A 926 34.70 -1.55 7.20
CA SER A 926 34.22 -0.17 7.09
C SER A 926 34.68 0.71 8.24
N ALA A 927 35.07 0.13 9.39
CA ALA A 927 35.64 0.86 10.52
C ALA A 927 37.12 1.21 10.32
N ILE A 928 37.81 0.54 9.39
CA ILE A 928 39.18 0.84 9.02
C ILE A 928 39.18 2.08 8.12
N ASP A 929 39.60 3.22 8.68
CA ASP A 929 39.64 4.50 7.97
C ASP A 929 40.95 5.26 8.23
N PRO A 930 42.07 4.82 7.62
CA PRO A 930 43.37 5.45 7.81
C PRO A 930 43.36 6.90 7.35
N GLY A 931 43.37 7.83 8.31
CA GLY A 931 43.45 9.26 8.01
C GLY A 931 42.18 9.87 7.41
N GLY A 932 41.01 9.24 7.56
CA GLY A 932 39.73 9.77 7.07
C GLY A 932 39.52 9.60 5.57
N CYS A 933 40.23 8.67 4.93
CA CYS A 933 40.25 8.51 3.48
C CYS A 933 39.11 7.65 2.91
N GLY A 934 38.36 6.95 3.76
CA GLY A 934 37.16 6.20 3.36
C GLY A 934 37.41 5.09 2.35
N ALA A 935 38.60 4.45 2.38
CA ALA A 935 39.10 3.58 1.31
C ALA A 935 38.09 2.52 0.85
N PHE A 936 37.43 1.85 1.80
CA PHE A 936 36.42 0.83 1.54
C PHE A 936 35.24 1.37 0.71
N VAL A 937 34.66 2.49 1.14
CA VAL A 937 33.53 3.14 0.46
C VAL A 937 33.94 3.67 -0.89
N THR A 938 35.13 4.27 -0.99
CA THR A 938 35.66 4.76 -2.25
C THR A 938 35.88 3.62 -3.24
N LEU A 939 36.45 2.48 -2.82
CA LEU A 939 36.60 1.30 -3.67
C LEU A 939 35.24 0.75 -4.13
N ALA A 940 34.28 0.63 -3.22
CA ALA A 940 32.94 0.14 -3.55
C ALA A 940 32.24 1.10 -4.54
N GLY A 941 32.26 2.41 -4.26
CA GLY A 941 31.71 3.44 -5.13
C GLY A 941 32.38 3.49 -6.50
N ASN A 942 33.71 3.30 -6.55
CA ASN A 942 34.46 3.21 -7.80
C ASN A 942 34.12 1.93 -8.58
N ALA A 943 33.88 0.80 -7.93
CA ALA A 943 33.46 -0.42 -8.60
C ALA A 943 32.13 -0.21 -9.35
N ALA A 944 31.21 0.57 -8.76
CA ALA A 944 29.93 0.89 -9.35
C ALA A 944 29.93 2.16 -10.22
N SER A 945 31.09 2.81 -10.43
CA SER A 945 31.18 4.03 -11.24
C SER A 945 31.42 3.72 -12.72
N ASP A 946 31.18 4.73 -13.56
CA ASP A 946 31.45 4.62 -15.00
C ASP A 946 32.96 4.53 -15.24
N THR A 947 33.40 3.58 -16.06
CA THR A 947 34.78 3.50 -16.51
C THR A 947 35.12 4.75 -17.34
N PRO A 948 36.19 5.50 -17.01
CA PRO A 948 36.54 6.71 -17.75
C PRO A 948 36.69 6.45 -19.26
N GLY A 949 35.84 7.10 -20.05
CA GLY A 949 35.86 6.99 -21.52
C GLY A 949 35.16 5.76 -22.10
N ALA A 950 34.48 4.94 -21.28
CA ALA A 950 33.64 3.84 -21.73
C ALA A 950 32.18 4.02 -21.29
N GLN A 951 31.26 3.33 -21.97
CA GLN A 951 29.83 3.26 -21.60
C GLN A 951 29.56 2.01 -20.74
N SER A 952 30.47 1.69 -19.83
CA SER A 952 30.42 0.50 -18.96
C SER A 952 30.84 0.88 -17.55
N PHE A 953 30.36 0.12 -16.57
CA PHE A 953 30.80 0.26 -15.19
C PHE A 953 32.16 -0.40 -14.99
N VAL A 954 32.96 0.11 -14.06
CA VAL A 954 34.28 -0.45 -13.72
C VAL A 954 34.18 -1.93 -13.38
N LEU A 955 33.20 -2.31 -12.55
CA LEU A 955 32.98 -3.69 -12.16
C LEU A 955 32.51 -4.56 -13.34
N ASP A 956 31.65 -4.04 -14.22
CA ASP A 956 31.22 -4.73 -15.43
C ASP A 956 32.39 -5.00 -16.37
N ASP A 957 33.29 -4.03 -16.54
CA ASP A 957 34.49 -4.20 -17.35
C ASP A 957 35.42 -5.26 -16.76
N LEU A 958 35.68 -5.22 -15.45
CA LEU A 958 36.50 -6.21 -14.77
C LEU A 958 35.89 -7.62 -14.83
N PHE A 959 34.58 -7.76 -14.63
CA PHE A 959 33.89 -9.03 -14.80
C PHE A 959 33.90 -9.50 -16.25
N SER A 960 33.68 -8.61 -17.22
CA SER A 960 33.75 -8.96 -18.65
C SER A 960 35.14 -9.45 -19.05
N VAL A 961 36.20 -8.84 -18.53
CA VAL A 961 37.57 -9.33 -18.74
C VAL A 961 37.77 -10.69 -18.07
N LEU A 962 37.33 -10.84 -16.81
CA LEU A 962 37.44 -12.11 -16.09
C LEU A 962 36.71 -13.22 -16.85
N GLU A 963 35.48 -12.97 -17.28
CA GLU A 963 34.68 -13.88 -18.09
C GLU A 963 35.40 -14.24 -19.38
N ALA A 964 35.94 -13.26 -20.12
CA ALA A 964 36.67 -13.49 -21.37
C ALA A 964 37.97 -14.31 -21.20
N VAL A 965 38.67 -14.13 -20.08
CA VAL A 965 39.92 -14.85 -19.77
C VAL A 965 39.63 -16.26 -19.24
N GLN A 966 38.57 -16.41 -18.45
CA GLN A 966 38.23 -17.67 -17.77
C GLN A 966 37.23 -18.54 -18.55
N ARG A 967 36.83 -18.14 -19.77
CA ARG A 967 36.01 -18.98 -20.69
C ARG A 967 36.56 -20.39 -20.83
N GLN A 968 35.69 -21.35 -21.13
CA GLN A 968 36.09 -22.73 -21.44
C GLN A 968 37.13 -22.74 -22.56
N ASP A 969 36.87 -21.96 -23.61
CA ASP A 969 37.78 -21.66 -24.71
C ASP A 969 38.10 -20.16 -24.74
N PRO A 970 39.25 -19.73 -24.19
CA PRO A 970 39.67 -18.33 -24.20
C PRO A 970 39.92 -17.75 -25.60
N ALA A 971 39.91 -18.55 -26.68
CA ALA A 971 39.99 -18.03 -28.04
C ALA A 971 38.65 -17.51 -28.56
N GLN A 972 37.52 -17.93 -27.96
CA GLN A 972 36.20 -17.51 -28.38
C GLN A 972 35.89 -16.07 -27.98
N THR A 973 35.31 -15.33 -28.92
CA THR A 973 34.85 -13.95 -28.74
C THR A 973 33.33 -13.81 -28.84
N GLY A 974 32.61 -14.93 -29.03
CA GLY A 974 31.14 -14.94 -29.10
C GLY A 974 30.49 -14.81 -27.73
N GLU A 975 29.18 -15.03 -27.66
CA GLU A 975 28.42 -15.01 -26.40
C GLU A 975 28.97 -16.03 -25.38
N LEU A 976 28.90 -15.69 -24.10
CA LEU A 976 29.31 -16.59 -23.02
C LEU A 976 28.26 -17.66 -22.83
N SER A 977 28.65 -18.91 -22.68
CA SER A 977 27.75 -20.01 -22.35
C SER A 977 27.56 -20.15 -20.83
N ALA A 978 26.52 -20.86 -20.39
CA ALA A 978 26.40 -21.29 -18.99
C ALA A 978 27.65 -22.07 -18.51
N GLY A 979 28.30 -22.80 -19.42
CA GLY A 979 29.55 -23.50 -19.16
C GLY A 979 30.75 -22.57 -18.92
N ASP A 980 30.76 -21.37 -19.52
CA ASP A 980 31.76 -20.34 -19.27
C ASP A 980 31.57 -19.75 -17.86
N TYR A 981 30.33 -19.42 -17.47
CA TYR A 981 30.02 -18.97 -16.10
C TYR A 981 30.41 -20.00 -15.04
N ALA A 982 30.04 -21.27 -15.27
CA ALA A 982 30.41 -22.38 -14.38
C ALA A 982 31.93 -22.52 -14.19
N LYS A 983 32.72 -22.27 -15.25
CA LYS A 983 34.17 -22.29 -15.18
C LYS A 983 34.72 -21.07 -14.44
N THR A 984 34.25 -19.88 -14.76
CA THR A 984 34.64 -18.63 -14.09
C THR A 984 34.41 -18.68 -12.58
N LEU A 985 33.23 -19.17 -12.15
CA LEU A 985 32.93 -19.32 -10.71
C LEU A 985 33.84 -20.32 -10.02
N ARG A 986 34.11 -21.48 -10.63
CA ARG A 986 35.02 -22.50 -10.07
C ARG A 986 36.47 -22.01 -10.00
N GLU A 987 36.97 -21.36 -11.05
CA GLU A 987 38.33 -20.82 -11.03
C GLU A 987 38.48 -19.66 -10.03
N THR A 988 37.40 -18.89 -9.81
CA THR A 988 37.35 -17.87 -8.75
C THR A 988 37.35 -18.52 -7.37
N ALA A 989 36.58 -19.59 -7.17
CA ALA A 989 36.62 -20.38 -5.94
C ALA A 989 38.02 -20.97 -5.68
N ASP A 990 38.65 -21.57 -6.69
CA ASP A 990 40.02 -22.10 -6.59
C ASP A 990 41.02 -21.00 -6.23
N PHE A 991 40.89 -19.80 -6.81
CA PHE A 991 41.74 -18.66 -6.45
C PHE A 991 41.56 -18.20 -5.00
N LEU A 992 40.34 -18.25 -4.46
CA LEU A 992 40.09 -17.90 -3.06
C LEU A 992 40.63 -18.97 -2.09
N LEU A 993 40.72 -20.23 -2.53
CA LEU A 993 41.17 -21.37 -1.73
C LEU A 993 42.66 -21.69 -1.86
N ASP A 994 43.35 -21.17 -2.89
CA ASP A 994 44.77 -21.42 -3.13
C ASP A 994 45.67 -20.63 -2.15
N GLY A 995 46.20 -21.32 -1.14
CA GLY A 995 47.10 -20.73 -0.15
C GLY A 995 48.46 -20.26 -0.70
N ASP A 996 48.88 -20.78 -1.86
CA ASP A 996 50.20 -20.52 -2.44
C ASP A 996 50.18 -19.42 -3.51
N LYS A 997 49.06 -19.27 -4.23
CA LYS A 997 48.92 -18.38 -5.39
C LYS A 997 47.66 -17.52 -5.36
N GLY A 998 46.77 -17.76 -4.41
CA GLY A 998 45.45 -17.13 -4.30
C GLY A 998 45.38 -15.93 -3.37
N LEU A 999 44.18 -15.64 -2.86
CA LEU A 999 43.92 -14.50 -1.97
C LEU A 999 44.76 -14.54 -0.69
N GLU A 1000 44.98 -15.72 -0.10
CA GLU A 1000 45.81 -15.83 1.11
C GLU A 1000 47.26 -15.44 0.84
N LYS A 1001 47.78 -15.74 -0.37
CA LYS A 1001 49.11 -15.31 -0.76
C LYS A 1001 49.23 -13.80 -0.83
N PHE A 1002 48.18 -13.12 -1.26
CA PHE A 1002 48.13 -11.65 -1.30
C PHE A 1002 48.29 -11.05 0.09
N PHE A 1003 47.57 -11.53 1.10
CA PHE A 1003 47.74 -11.08 2.48
C PHE A 1003 49.12 -11.42 3.05
N GLN A 1004 49.67 -12.61 2.78
CA GLN A 1004 51.05 -12.95 3.15
C GLN A 1004 52.10 -12.01 2.50
N MET A 1005 51.82 -11.46 1.32
CA MET A 1005 52.72 -10.50 0.68
C MET A 1005 52.64 -9.11 1.33
N ILE A 1006 51.45 -8.69 1.77
CA ILE A 1006 51.26 -7.44 2.51
C ILE A 1006 52.00 -7.51 3.84
N ASP A 1007 51.78 -8.57 4.61
CA ASP A 1007 52.46 -8.83 5.90
C ASP A 1007 53.99 -8.78 5.79
N ARG A 1008 54.56 -9.43 4.76
CA ARG A 1008 56.02 -9.42 4.53
C ARG A 1008 56.59 -8.07 4.09
N ARG A 1009 55.75 -7.14 3.61
CA ARG A 1009 56.20 -5.84 3.08
C ARG A 1009 56.38 -4.79 4.18
N ASP A 1010 55.73 -4.96 5.33
CA ASP A 1010 55.96 -4.15 6.54
C ASP A 1010 57.22 -4.56 7.33
N GLY A 1011 57.90 -5.64 6.90
CA GLY A 1011 59.13 -6.14 7.49
C GLY A 1011 60.45 -5.68 6.85
N PHE A 1012 60.45 -4.62 6.03
CA PHE A 1012 61.65 -4.08 5.36
C PHE A 1012 62.01 -2.66 5.77
#